data_AF-A0A958M7U5-F1
#
_entry.id   AF-A0A958M7U5-F1
#
_cell.length_a   1.000
_cell.length_b   1.000
_cell.length_c   1.000
_cell.angle_alpha   90.00
_cell.angle_beta   90.00
_cell.angle_gamma   90.00
#
_symmetry.space_group_name_H-M   'P 1'
#
loop_
_entity.id
_entity.type
_entity.pdbx_description
1 polymer ?
#
loop_
_entity_poly.entity_id
_entity_poly.type
_entity_poly.pdbx_seq_one_letter_code
_entity_poly.pdbx_strand_id
1 'polypeptide(L)'
;YAKHINYYNLNNKKAGDWYSFFSNNDVTFLSLLLQTDVYALHEKKNSLYDKCTKPLYEHLIEEHTKQFQLFFISLAELLGSWFVQARKIQKSDVVYELENAVKNRLFQEIERILTRDETVTNAPEVREKLYDIYAAWYRATGNRTPPVSEEDLRMTNDADKLSDACNTFLNSIIYILRRVPEWLEQSLEEKESHTSHMGLLLAFLNLHGHVKEQLNDLSKRHLDYYYRNLLQQKELSKQPDRCVVFFELAKEASYCILKKGTRLSAGQAQDGQEIIYRTSQEEELYRSRLVEIRTLFVSANPIIAPLNKAKLITGLYAYHKNITEKELLNENPYNFHLFGTDPFGNMDVSQGGISQPDIGWAIAAPVLLMKEGKRSVSLSIRFSENSMEKLWEAVKTMTLNSGYSEMEMLYKFFSSSFNLKITGKEEWIAIEHYAIDFKSSENSDYPEEMLFLFAFGKDAPEIAPFNPEVHQPQYDTHFPVLQIAFQSNNTYYPYALLGDLVVQEMVIRINCDSIKGMELYNANGKLDGSKPFEPLGPTPLKGDCFYVGYEELTRKKLTSLSLNIDWYKLPEEGFKTYYEGYPGEINNDSFTFTVSASSQGEWTPKKEYRQNIGIFQQENNVLLESSNYDIDVEKAYYVPEFKKTELPFTFQNAVNGFFKLELETPSMGFGYETYLKMMNNTVYENLNARNSRRR
;
A
#
# COMPACT_ATOMS: atom_id res chain seq x y z
N TYR A 1 -13.50 17.23 36.86
CA TYR A 1 -13.05 17.98 38.05
C TYR A 1 -12.53 19.38 37.74
N ALA A 2 -11.53 19.56 36.86
CA ALA A 2 -10.92 20.90 36.61
C ALA A 2 -11.91 22.01 36.21
N LYS A 3 -12.95 21.70 35.41
CA LYS A 3 -14.04 22.64 35.05
C LYS A 3 -14.84 23.17 36.25
N HIS A 4 -14.85 22.45 37.37
CA HIS A 4 -15.57 22.83 38.58
C HIS A 4 -14.72 23.66 39.55
N ILE A 5 -13.41 23.78 39.29
CA ILE A 5 -12.50 24.58 40.11
C ILE A 5 -12.31 25.91 39.39
N ASN A 6 -12.85 26.98 39.97
CA ASN A 6 -12.71 28.33 39.44
C ASN A 6 -11.43 28.98 39.97
N TYR A 7 -10.76 29.78 39.15
CA TYR A 7 -9.74 30.71 39.65
C TYR A 7 -10.23 32.16 39.50
N TYR A 8 -9.74 33.00 40.41
CA TYR A 8 -10.16 34.39 40.54
C TYR A 8 -8.97 35.30 40.24
N ASN A 9 -9.23 36.43 39.59
CA ASN A 9 -8.19 37.44 39.36
C ASN A 9 -7.87 38.22 40.65
N LEU A 10 -6.91 39.14 40.56
CA LEU A 10 -6.47 40.00 41.68
C LEU A 10 -7.60 40.86 42.28
N ASN A 11 -8.72 41.03 41.57
CA ASN A 11 -9.91 41.74 42.04
C ASN A 11 -10.97 40.80 42.63
N ASN A 12 -10.61 39.55 42.95
CA ASN A 12 -11.49 38.50 43.44
C ASN A 12 -12.72 38.24 42.55
N LYS A 13 -12.60 38.49 41.25
CA LYS A 13 -13.63 38.14 40.26
C LYS A 13 -13.24 36.84 39.58
N LYS A 14 -14.22 35.95 39.36
CA LYS A 14 -14.02 34.71 38.62
C LYS A 14 -13.42 35.05 37.26
N ALA A 15 -12.20 34.59 37.03
CA ALA A 15 -11.44 34.85 35.81
C ALA A 15 -11.54 33.66 34.83
N GLY A 16 -11.77 32.45 35.35
CA GLY A 16 -11.95 31.25 34.54
C GLY A 16 -12.02 29.99 35.40
N ASP A 17 -11.76 28.85 34.76
CA ASP A 17 -11.61 27.55 35.38
C ASP A 17 -10.29 26.89 34.94
N TRP A 18 -9.89 25.84 35.67
CA TRP A 18 -8.62 25.16 35.41
C TRP A 18 -8.66 24.20 34.21
N TYR A 19 -9.74 24.13 33.42
CA TYR A 19 -9.80 23.22 32.27
C TYR A 19 -8.75 23.56 31.22
N SER A 20 -8.64 24.85 30.87
CA SER A 20 -7.68 25.34 29.87
C SER A 20 -6.21 25.05 30.21
N PHE A 21 -5.90 24.95 31.49
CA PHE A 21 -4.57 24.60 31.99
C PHE A 21 -4.17 23.18 31.55
N PHE A 22 -5.10 22.23 31.64
CA PHE A 22 -4.87 20.82 31.31
C PHE A 22 -5.15 20.51 29.84
N SER A 23 -6.17 21.12 29.24
CA SER A 23 -6.64 20.77 27.90
C SER A 23 -5.72 21.19 26.76
N ASN A 24 -4.73 22.05 27.03
CA ASN A 24 -3.80 22.57 26.02
C ASN A 24 -2.42 21.88 26.07
N ASN A 25 -2.27 20.84 26.90
CA ASN A 25 -1.06 20.06 27.01
C ASN A 25 -1.27 18.66 26.42
N ASP A 26 -0.29 18.19 25.65
CA ASP A 26 -0.30 16.90 24.96
C ASP A 26 -0.30 15.71 25.92
N VAL A 27 0.54 15.70 26.95
CA VAL A 27 0.57 14.59 27.94
C VAL A 27 -0.81 14.40 28.57
N THR A 28 -1.46 15.50 28.94
CA THR A 28 -2.77 15.43 29.59
C THR A 28 -3.87 15.01 28.61
N PHE A 29 -3.79 15.48 27.36
CA PHE A 29 -4.70 15.07 26.29
C PHE A 29 -4.56 13.58 25.98
N LEU A 30 -3.34 13.08 25.76
CA LEU A 30 -3.04 11.68 25.50
C LEU A 30 -3.48 10.78 26.67
N SER A 31 -3.23 11.20 27.91
CA SER A 31 -3.70 10.50 29.11
C SER A 31 -5.23 10.42 29.18
N LEU A 32 -5.94 11.47 28.74
CA LEU A 32 -7.40 11.48 28.70
C LEU A 32 -7.94 10.53 27.63
N LEU A 33 -7.27 10.42 26.47
CA LEU A 33 -7.63 9.46 25.43
C LEU A 33 -7.58 8.02 25.99
N LEU A 34 -6.53 7.65 26.71
CA LEU A 34 -6.36 6.32 27.31
C LEU A 34 -7.46 5.94 28.33
N GLN A 35 -8.18 6.91 28.90
CA GLN A 35 -9.30 6.63 29.83
C GLN A 35 -10.59 6.23 29.10
N THR A 36 -10.60 6.23 27.77
CA THR A 36 -11.80 5.91 26.99
C THR A 36 -12.10 4.42 27.05
N ASP A 37 -13.20 4.06 27.70
CA ASP A 37 -13.67 2.68 27.78
C ASP A 37 -14.43 2.28 26.49
N VAL A 38 -13.70 1.75 25.53
CA VAL A 38 -14.27 1.30 24.25
C VAL A 38 -15.16 0.07 24.43
N TYR A 39 -14.89 -0.78 25.43
CA TYR A 39 -15.72 -1.96 25.72
C TYR A 39 -17.13 -1.52 26.13
N ALA A 40 -17.23 -0.55 27.05
CA ALA A 40 -18.50 0.02 27.47
C ALA A 40 -19.25 0.69 26.31
N LEU A 41 -18.54 1.39 25.41
CA LEU A 41 -19.17 1.98 24.22
C LEU A 41 -19.71 0.91 23.26
N HIS A 42 -18.96 -0.17 23.04
CA HIS A 42 -19.38 -1.29 22.19
C HIS A 42 -20.58 -2.05 22.79
N GLU A 43 -20.56 -2.34 24.09
CA GLU A 43 -21.69 -2.98 24.78
C GLU A 43 -22.96 -2.12 24.71
N LYS A 44 -22.82 -0.80 24.94
CA LYS A 44 -23.93 0.15 24.84
C LYS A 44 -24.52 0.18 23.43
N LYS A 45 -23.68 0.20 22.40
CA LYS A 45 -24.11 0.09 20.99
C LYS A 45 -24.91 -1.18 20.75
N ASN A 46 -24.40 -2.34 21.16
CA ASN A 46 -25.08 -3.62 20.95
C ASN A 46 -26.41 -3.69 21.70
N SER A 47 -26.46 -3.18 22.93
CA SER A 47 -27.72 -3.08 23.69
C SER A 47 -28.76 -2.20 22.99
N LEU A 48 -28.36 -1.06 22.41
CA LEU A 48 -29.27 -0.19 21.65
C LEU A 48 -29.74 -0.84 20.35
N TYR A 49 -28.83 -1.52 19.64
CA TYR A 49 -29.15 -2.26 18.43
C TYR A 49 -30.19 -3.37 18.68
N ASP A 50 -29.99 -4.17 19.73
CA ASP A 50 -30.94 -5.23 20.12
C ASP A 50 -32.31 -4.65 20.50
N LYS A 51 -32.36 -3.49 21.17
CA LYS A 51 -33.62 -2.81 21.50
C LYS A 51 -34.38 -2.33 20.27
N CYS A 52 -33.68 -1.86 19.23
CA CYS A 52 -34.29 -1.44 17.98
C CYS A 52 -34.78 -2.62 17.13
N THR A 53 -34.02 -3.72 17.07
CA THR A 53 -34.31 -4.86 16.17
C THR A 53 -35.16 -5.95 16.80
N LYS A 54 -35.15 -6.07 18.13
CA LYS A 54 -35.95 -7.03 18.91
C LYS A 54 -36.70 -6.29 20.02
N PRO A 55 -37.60 -5.36 19.67
CA PRO A 55 -38.31 -4.57 20.66
C PRO A 55 -39.25 -5.46 21.49
N LEU A 56 -39.32 -5.21 22.80
CA LEU A 56 -40.33 -5.83 23.68
C LEU A 56 -41.75 -5.41 23.28
N TYR A 57 -41.91 -4.17 22.79
CA TYR A 57 -43.18 -3.61 22.32
C TYR A 57 -42.95 -2.66 21.14
N GLU A 58 -43.81 -2.70 20.12
CA GLU A 58 -43.66 -1.89 18.89
C GLU A 58 -43.62 -0.37 19.15
N HIS A 59 -44.39 0.13 20.11
CA HIS A 59 -44.42 1.56 20.43
C HIS A 59 -43.09 2.11 20.99
N LEU A 60 -42.18 1.24 21.44
CA LEU A 60 -40.86 1.65 21.95
C LEU A 60 -39.82 1.81 20.84
N ILE A 61 -40.11 1.38 19.60
CA ILE A 61 -39.15 1.44 18.49
C ILE A 61 -38.71 2.89 18.24
N GLU A 62 -39.64 3.85 18.24
CA GLU A 62 -39.32 5.26 18.00
C GLU A 62 -38.41 5.83 19.10
N GLU A 63 -38.67 5.48 20.36
CA GLU A 63 -37.84 5.89 21.49
C GLU A 63 -36.44 5.26 21.42
N HIS A 64 -36.36 3.96 21.13
CA HIS A 64 -35.08 3.25 21.00
C HIS A 64 -34.25 3.78 19.83
N THR A 65 -34.89 4.05 18.68
CA THR A 65 -34.22 4.66 17.51
C THR A 65 -33.70 6.05 17.85
N LYS A 66 -34.48 6.89 18.56
CA LYS A 66 -33.99 8.19 19.05
C LYS A 66 -32.77 8.04 19.96
N GLN A 67 -32.81 7.09 20.91
CA GLN A 67 -31.68 6.82 21.80
C GLN A 67 -30.44 6.36 21.03
N PHE A 68 -30.62 5.56 19.97
CA PHE A 68 -29.53 5.08 19.15
C PHE A 68 -28.91 6.20 18.29
N GLN A 69 -29.74 7.06 17.70
CA GLN A 69 -29.29 8.26 16.98
C GLN A 69 -28.49 9.20 17.90
N LEU A 70 -28.99 9.47 19.11
CA LEU A 70 -28.26 10.27 20.10
C LEU A 70 -26.94 9.62 20.54
N PHE A 71 -26.90 8.28 20.62
CA PHE A 71 -25.66 7.57 20.91
C PHE A 71 -24.64 7.72 19.77
N PHE A 72 -25.06 7.57 18.51
CA PHE A 72 -24.18 7.84 17.36
C PHE A 72 -23.63 9.28 17.40
N ILE A 73 -24.50 10.27 17.63
CA ILE A 73 -24.11 11.68 17.78
C ILE A 73 -23.06 11.83 18.89
N SER A 74 -23.25 11.16 20.04
CA SER A 74 -22.27 11.23 21.14
C SER A 74 -20.89 10.65 20.77
N LEU A 75 -20.82 9.63 19.91
CA LEU A 75 -19.53 9.12 19.40
C LEU A 75 -18.85 10.14 18.47
N ALA A 76 -19.63 10.81 17.63
CA ALA A 76 -19.12 11.85 16.76
C ALA A 76 -18.70 13.12 17.53
N GLU A 77 -19.43 13.50 18.59
CA GLU A 77 -19.01 14.56 19.51
C GLU A 77 -17.71 14.21 20.23
N LEU A 78 -17.53 12.95 20.65
CA LEU A 78 -16.30 12.49 21.30
C LEU A 78 -15.09 12.68 20.37
N LEU A 79 -15.13 12.12 19.16
CA LEU A 79 -14.04 12.28 18.18
C LEU A 79 -13.87 13.73 17.73
N GLY A 80 -14.96 14.49 17.58
CA GLY A 80 -14.92 15.91 17.25
C GLY A 80 -14.24 16.72 18.34
N SER A 81 -14.48 16.37 19.61
CA SER A 81 -13.81 17.01 20.75
C SER A 81 -12.32 16.71 20.76
N TRP A 82 -11.92 15.48 20.41
CA TRP A 82 -10.51 15.10 20.28
C TRP A 82 -9.84 15.86 19.16
N PHE A 83 -10.49 15.95 18.00
CA PHE A 83 -10.03 16.70 16.86
C PHE A 83 -9.76 18.18 17.19
N VAL A 84 -10.73 18.84 17.83
CA VAL A 84 -10.62 20.25 18.22
C VAL A 84 -9.52 20.46 19.27
N GLN A 85 -9.39 19.55 20.24
CA GLN A 85 -8.33 19.62 21.26
C GLN A 85 -6.95 19.38 20.65
N ALA A 86 -6.82 18.35 19.82
CA ALA A 86 -5.58 18.03 19.12
C ALA A 86 -5.10 19.23 18.31
N ARG A 87 -5.95 19.92 17.55
CA ARG A 87 -5.55 21.11 16.77
C ARG A 87 -5.05 22.30 17.60
N LYS A 88 -5.45 22.41 18.87
CA LYS A 88 -4.95 23.46 19.78
C LYS A 88 -3.54 23.17 20.27
N ILE A 89 -3.16 21.91 20.28
CA ILE A 89 -1.83 21.41 20.57
C ILE A 89 -1.07 21.43 19.24
N GLN A 90 0.11 22.05 19.16
CA GLN A 90 0.83 22.22 17.87
C GLN A 90 1.00 20.89 17.09
N LYS A 91 1.22 20.98 15.76
CA LYS A 91 1.33 19.86 14.79
C LYS A 91 2.02 18.62 15.39
N SER A 92 1.23 17.68 15.87
CA SER A 92 1.66 16.37 16.37
C SER A 92 1.05 15.28 15.48
N ASP A 93 1.63 14.09 15.48
CA ASP A 93 1.16 12.97 14.68
C ASP A 93 -0.30 12.62 14.97
N VAL A 94 -0.75 12.84 16.22
CA VAL A 94 -2.15 12.65 16.64
C VAL A 94 -3.10 13.56 15.86
N VAL A 95 -2.69 14.80 15.58
CA VAL A 95 -3.48 15.77 14.80
C VAL A 95 -3.62 15.28 13.37
N TYR A 96 -2.54 14.79 12.77
CA TYR A 96 -2.54 14.30 11.40
C TYR A 96 -3.44 13.06 11.25
N GLU A 97 -3.34 12.10 12.16
CA GLU A 97 -4.17 10.89 12.16
C GLU A 97 -5.67 11.23 12.36
N LEU A 98 -5.98 12.12 13.31
CA LEU A 98 -7.35 12.59 13.52
C LEU A 98 -7.88 13.39 12.31
N GLU A 99 -7.07 14.26 11.70
CA GLU A 99 -7.42 14.98 10.48
C GLU A 99 -7.74 14.03 9.33
N ASN A 100 -6.88 13.03 9.11
CA ASN A 100 -7.07 12.04 8.06
C ASN A 100 -8.31 11.17 8.32
N ALA A 101 -8.53 10.72 9.57
CA ALA A 101 -9.71 9.94 9.92
C ALA A 101 -11.01 10.72 9.67
N VAL A 102 -11.05 12.01 10.03
CA VAL A 102 -12.20 12.88 9.77
C VAL A 102 -12.40 13.10 8.28
N LYS A 103 -11.36 13.52 7.56
CA LYS A 103 -11.43 13.90 6.13
C LYS A 103 -11.77 12.70 5.22
N ASN A 104 -11.13 11.57 5.44
CA ASN A 104 -11.12 10.48 4.47
C ASN A 104 -12.17 9.39 4.77
N ARG A 105 -12.76 9.37 5.96
CA ARG A 105 -13.59 8.24 6.39
C ARG A 105 -14.81 8.66 7.19
N LEU A 106 -14.61 9.30 8.33
CA LEU A 106 -15.71 9.48 9.27
C LEU A 106 -16.76 10.48 8.78
N PHE A 107 -16.36 11.49 7.99
CA PHE A 107 -17.31 12.41 7.36
C PHE A 107 -18.21 11.71 6.34
N GLN A 108 -17.64 10.81 5.51
CA GLN A 108 -18.42 10.02 4.54
C GLN A 108 -19.45 9.13 5.23
N GLU A 109 -19.12 8.60 6.41
CA GLU A 109 -20.07 7.82 7.21
C GLU A 109 -21.22 8.66 7.76
N ILE A 110 -20.95 9.91 8.15
CA ILE A 110 -22.02 10.85 8.51
C ILE A 110 -22.92 11.07 7.31
N GLU A 111 -22.37 11.36 6.12
CA GLU A 111 -23.16 11.55 4.90
C GLU A 111 -24.00 10.32 4.54
N ARG A 112 -23.48 9.12 4.75
CA ARG A 112 -24.18 7.85 4.44
C ARG A 112 -25.43 7.63 5.29
N ILE A 113 -25.42 8.04 6.55
CA ILE A 113 -26.59 7.90 7.44
C ILE A 113 -27.59 9.04 7.27
N LEU A 114 -27.27 10.08 6.49
CA LEU A 114 -28.23 11.11 6.12
C LEU A 114 -29.21 10.56 5.08
N THR A 115 -30.47 10.99 5.17
CA THR A 115 -31.52 10.59 4.24
C THR A 115 -32.21 11.81 3.62
N ARG A 116 -32.64 11.66 2.37
CA ARG A 116 -33.50 12.64 1.67
C ARG A 116 -34.98 12.29 1.77
N ASP A 117 -35.32 11.21 2.46
CA ASP A 117 -36.70 10.77 2.66
C ASP A 117 -37.46 11.77 3.53
N GLU A 118 -38.43 12.46 2.92
CA GLU A 118 -39.24 13.47 3.59
C GLU A 118 -40.18 12.91 4.67
N THR A 119 -40.36 11.60 4.74
CA THR A 119 -41.16 10.94 5.76
C THR A 119 -40.41 10.75 7.08
N VAL A 120 -39.06 10.71 7.03
CA VAL A 120 -38.22 10.55 8.22
C VAL A 120 -38.13 11.90 8.93
N THR A 121 -38.69 11.96 10.14
CA THR A 121 -38.66 13.16 10.98
C THR A 121 -37.88 12.87 12.26
N ASN A 122 -36.65 13.40 12.38
CA ASN A 122 -35.90 13.27 13.62
C ASN A 122 -36.42 14.25 14.68
N ALA A 123 -36.31 13.86 15.95
CA ALA A 123 -36.57 14.74 17.07
C ALA A 123 -35.73 16.03 16.96
N PRO A 124 -36.25 17.22 17.35
CA PRO A 124 -35.53 18.49 17.22
C PRO A 124 -34.11 18.45 17.78
N GLU A 125 -33.94 17.85 18.97
CA GLU A 125 -32.64 17.69 19.62
C GLU A 125 -31.64 16.86 18.79
N VAL A 126 -32.09 15.82 18.08
CA VAL A 126 -31.23 14.99 17.22
C VAL A 126 -30.79 15.81 16.01
N ARG A 127 -31.69 16.61 15.44
CA ARG A 127 -31.45 17.44 14.26
C ARG A 127 -30.43 18.54 14.53
N GLU A 128 -30.64 19.29 15.62
CA GLU A 128 -29.75 20.37 16.07
C GLU A 128 -28.32 19.85 16.27
N LYS A 129 -28.16 18.79 17.09
CA LYS A 129 -26.84 18.20 17.38
C LYS A 129 -26.18 17.59 16.14
N LEU A 130 -26.94 16.93 15.28
CA LEU A 130 -26.40 16.37 14.04
C LEU A 130 -25.89 17.46 13.11
N TYR A 131 -26.65 18.56 12.95
CA TYR A 131 -26.25 19.67 12.11
C TYR A 131 -24.97 20.33 12.61
N ASP A 132 -24.85 20.55 13.92
CA ASP A 132 -23.64 21.11 14.54
C ASP A 132 -22.39 20.28 14.22
N ILE A 133 -22.50 18.95 14.36
CA ILE A 133 -21.40 18.02 14.04
C ILE A 133 -21.09 18.02 12.55
N TYR A 134 -22.12 17.85 11.71
CA TYR A 134 -21.99 17.81 10.27
C TYR A 134 -21.32 19.09 9.75
N ALA A 135 -21.77 20.26 10.21
CA ALA A 135 -21.22 21.55 9.83
C ALA A 135 -19.78 21.73 10.33
N ALA A 136 -19.46 21.31 11.56
CA ALA A 136 -18.11 21.39 12.09
C ALA A 136 -17.12 20.51 11.30
N TRP A 137 -17.53 19.29 10.95
CA TRP A 137 -16.69 18.32 10.27
C TRP A 137 -16.56 18.62 8.77
N TYR A 138 -17.62 19.11 8.12
CA TYR A 138 -17.54 19.62 6.75
C TYR A 138 -16.58 20.81 6.62
N ARG A 139 -16.52 21.70 7.63
CA ARG A 139 -15.52 22.77 7.65
C ARG A 139 -14.10 22.25 7.83
N ALA A 140 -13.93 21.13 8.53
CA ALA A 140 -12.62 20.50 8.72
C ALA A 140 -12.05 19.91 7.41
N THR A 141 -12.88 19.62 6.41
CA THR A 141 -12.43 19.17 5.08
C THR A 141 -11.93 20.29 4.16
N GLY A 142 -11.98 21.55 4.63
CA GLY A 142 -11.50 22.73 3.89
C GLY A 142 -12.60 23.56 3.22
N ASN A 143 -13.85 23.11 3.32
CA ASN A 143 -15.00 23.81 2.74
C ASN A 143 -15.59 24.86 3.70
N ARG A 144 -16.25 25.90 3.18
CA ARG A 144 -16.75 27.03 4.00
C ARG A 144 -18.19 26.87 4.50
N THR A 145 -19.09 26.42 3.64
CA THR A 145 -20.55 26.38 3.92
C THR A 145 -21.11 25.00 3.65
N PRO A 146 -21.76 24.35 4.64
CA PRO A 146 -22.43 23.06 4.45
C PRO A 146 -23.48 23.16 3.33
N PRO A 147 -23.63 22.12 2.49
CA PRO A 147 -24.55 22.15 1.34
C PRO A 147 -26.02 21.96 1.73
N VAL A 148 -26.31 21.53 2.96
CA VAL A 148 -27.66 21.22 3.46
C VAL A 148 -27.94 22.12 4.67
N SER A 149 -29.19 22.59 4.80
CA SER A 149 -29.64 23.40 5.95
C SER A 149 -29.97 22.51 7.16
N GLU A 150 -30.08 23.08 8.36
CA GLU A 150 -30.48 22.31 9.56
C GLU A 150 -31.87 21.70 9.41
N GLU A 151 -32.83 22.46 8.87
CA GLU A 151 -34.23 22.02 8.75
C GLU A 151 -34.38 20.83 7.79
N ASP A 152 -33.54 20.77 6.76
CA ASP A 152 -33.54 19.72 5.74
C ASP A 152 -32.71 18.49 6.13
N LEU A 153 -31.90 18.59 7.18
CA LEU A 153 -31.00 17.51 7.59
C LEU A 153 -31.76 16.41 8.33
N ARG A 154 -31.76 15.20 7.76
CA ARG A 154 -32.45 14.04 8.34
C ARG A 154 -31.49 12.87 8.48
N MET A 155 -31.53 12.18 9.62
CA MET A 155 -30.78 10.96 9.90
C MET A 155 -31.69 9.74 9.74
N THR A 156 -31.14 8.66 9.20
CA THR A 156 -31.84 7.38 9.04
C THR A 156 -32.38 6.82 10.37
N ASN A 157 -33.55 6.18 10.30
CA ASN A 157 -34.13 5.37 11.40
C ASN A 157 -33.74 3.89 11.30
N ASP A 158 -32.93 3.53 10.29
CA ASP A 158 -32.46 2.17 10.05
C ASP A 158 -31.38 1.79 11.07
N ALA A 159 -31.70 0.82 11.94
CA ALA A 159 -30.82 0.37 13.00
C ALA A 159 -29.53 -0.28 12.47
N ASP A 160 -29.58 -0.92 11.29
CA ASP A 160 -28.42 -1.56 10.67
C ASP A 160 -27.43 -0.51 10.18
N LYS A 161 -27.93 0.51 9.45
CA LYS A 161 -27.11 1.64 9.00
C LYS A 161 -26.47 2.40 10.18
N LEU A 162 -27.23 2.64 11.25
CA LEU A 162 -26.71 3.28 12.47
C LEU A 162 -25.65 2.43 13.16
N SER A 163 -25.85 1.12 13.25
CA SER A 163 -24.88 0.18 13.85
C SER A 163 -23.56 0.17 13.09
N ASP A 164 -23.62 0.14 11.75
CA ASP A 164 -22.42 0.17 10.91
C ASP A 164 -21.66 1.49 11.01
N ALA A 165 -22.38 2.62 11.05
CA ALA A 165 -21.76 3.92 11.26
C ALA A 165 -21.08 3.96 12.64
N CYS A 166 -21.74 3.49 13.70
CA CYS A 166 -21.14 3.36 15.03
C CYS A 166 -19.88 2.47 15.00
N ASN A 167 -19.93 1.31 14.33
CA ASN A 167 -18.76 0.43 14.18
C ASN A 167 -17.58 1.16 13.51
N THR A 168 -17.85 1.96 12.48
CA THR A 168 -16.80 2.72 11.79
C THR A 168 -16.18 3.79 12.70
N PHE A 169 -16.98 4.44 13.56
CA PHE A 169 -16.47 5.38 14.56
C PHE A 169 -15.67 4.66 15.66
N LEU A 170 -16.20 3.57 16.22
CA LEU A 170 -15.53 2.77 17.25
C LEU A 170 -14.19 2.22 16.75
N ASN A 171 -14.15 1.69 15.53
CA ASN A 171 -12.90 1.21 14.94
C ASN A 171 -11.87 2.33 14.75
N SER A 172 -12.31 3.56 14.48
CA SER A 172 -11.40 4.72 14.39
C SER A 172 -10.86 5.10 15.77
N ILE A 173 -11.72 5.08 16.79
CA ILE A 173 -11.32 5.26 18.19
C ILE A 173 -10.27 4.20 18.56
N ILE A 174 -10.53 2.92 18.29
CA ILE A 174 -9.61 1.81 18.54
C ILE A 174 -8.26 2.06 17.86
N TYR A 175 -8.31 2.43 16.57
CA TYR A 175 -7.10 2.73 15.79
C TYR A 175 -6.27 3.86 16.40
N ILE A 176 -6.90 4.95 16.83
CA ILE A 176 -6.24 6.09 17.48
C ILE A 176 -5.64 5.64 18.82
N LEU A 177 -6.44 5.01 19.68
CA LEU A 177 -6.02 4.58 21.02
C LEU A 177 -4.85 3.60 20.97
N ARG A 178 -4.72 2.80 19.92
CA ARG A 178 -3.57 1.90 19.71
C ARG A 178 -2.23 2.63 19.62
N ARG A 179 -2.21 3.88 19.15
CA ARG A 179 -0.99 4.68 18.98
C ARG A 179 -0.72 5.65 20.14
N VAL A 180 -1.73 5.91 20.98
CA VAL A 180 -1.62 6.84 22.11
C VAL A 180 -0.51 6.49 23.10
N PRO A 181 -0.26 5.21 23.47
CA PRO A 181 0.84 4.88 24.39
C PRO A 181 2.21 5.32 23.87
N GLU A 182 2.51 5.03 22.60
CA GLU A 182 3.75 5.43 21.92
C GLU A 182 3.90 6.95 21.93
N TRP A 183 2.85 7.68 21.56
CA TRP A 183 2.85 9.15 21.57
C TRP A 183 3.00 9.73 22.98
N LEU A 184 2.45 9.07 24.00
CA LEU A 184 2.55 9.51 25.38
C LEU A 184 3.97 9.34 25.92
N GLU A 185 4.62 8.22 25.62
CA GLU A 185 6.01 7.94 25.99
C GLU A 185 6.96 8.95 25.32
N GLN A 186 6.84 9.15 24.01
CA GLN A 186 7.60 10.17 23.26
C GLN A 186 7.39 11.58 23.85
N SER A 187 6.14 11.91 24.22
CA SER A 187 5.84 13.20 24.85
C SER A 187 6.50 13.33 26.23
N LEU A 188 6.57 12.26 27.03
CA LEU A 188 7.16 12.29 28.37
C LEU A 188 8.70 12.30 28.35
N GLU A 189 9.32 11.55 27.46
CA GLU A 189 10.77 11.31 27.48
C GLU A 189 11.56 12.18 26.49
N GLU A 190 11.01 12.44 25.30
CA GLU A 190 11.77 13.06 24.19
C GLU A 190 11.44 14.55 24.01
N LYS A 191 10.31 15.02 24.54
CA LYS A 191 9.85 16.40 24.32
C LYS A 191 10.45 17.39 25.32
N GLU A 192 11.38 18.22 24.85
CA GLU A 192 12.00 19.29 25.66
C GLU A 192 11.12 20.54 25.86
N SER A 193 9.94 20.62 25.24
CA SER A 193 9.13 21.85 25.15
C SER A 193 7.93 21.93 26.09
N HIS A 194 7.89 21.12 27.16
CA HIS A 194 6.85 21.26 28.18
C HIS A 194 6.92 22.63 28.86
N THR A 195 5.77 23.24 29.11
CA THR A 195 5.70 24.49 29.89
C THR A 195 6.19 24.24 31.31
N SER A 196 6.86 25.22 31.92
CA SER A 196 7.48 25.04 33.25
C SER A 196 6.49 24.61 34.34
N HIS A 197 5.23 25.04 34.25
CA HIS A 197 4.18 24.62 35.19
C HIS A 197 3.79 23.15 35.00
N MET A 198 3.76 22.63 33.77
CA MET A 198 3.52 21.21 33.51
C MET A 198 4.72 20.37 33.93
N GLY A 199 5.94 20.83 33.69
CA GLY A 199 7.15 20.19 34.20
C GLY A 199 7.13 20.04 35.73
N LEU A 200 6.70 21.07 36.46
CA LEU A 200 6.55 21.00 37.91
C LEU A 200 5.48 19.97 38.35
N LEU A 201 4.36 19.91 37.64
CA LEU A 201 3.31 18.92 37.92
C LEU A 201 3.81 17.49 37.67
N LEU A 202 4.48 17.24 36.56
CA LEU A 202 5.05 15.93 36.23
C LEU A 202 6.11 15.52 37.28
N ALA A 203 6.98 16.45 37.69
CA ALA A 203 7.94 16.19 38.76
C ALA A 203 7.25 15.88 40.10
N PHE A 204 6.18 16.59 40.45
CA PHE A 204 5.38 16.29 41.63
C PHE A 204 4.77 14.89 41.56
N LEU A 205 4.18 14.50 40.41
CA LEU A 205 3.60 13.17 40.22
C LEU A 205 4.64 12.07 40.37
N ASN A 206 5.84 12.27 39.81
CA ASN A 206 6.97 11.34 39.96
C ASN A 206 7.38 11.19 41.43
N LEU A 207 7.56 12.30 42.16
CA LEU A 207 7.91 12.26 43.58
C LEU A 207 6.80 11.65 44.45
N HIS A 208 5.54 11.92 44.12
CA HIS A 208 4.39 11.36 44.81
C HIS A 208 4.32 9.83 44.65
N GLY A 209 4.83 9.29 43.54
CA GLY A 209 5.00 7.84 43.32
C GLY A 209 5.70 7.15 44.49
N HIS A 210 6.81 7.71 44.98
CA HIS A 210 7.54 7.16 46.12
C HIS A 210 6.74 7.15 47.43
N VAL A 211 5.94 8.20 47.67
CA VAL A 211 5.07 8.27 48.86
C VAL A 211 3.97 7.23 48.78
N LYS A 212 3.39 7.03 47.58
CA LYS A 212 2.39 6.00 47.34
C LYS A 212 2.96 4.59 47.58
N GLU A 213 4.18 4.31 47.13
CA GLU A 213 4.88 3.05 47.41
C GLU A 213 5.06 2.81 48.91
N GLN A 214 5.54 3.81 49.65
CA GLN A 214 5.70 3.72 51.11
C GLN A 214 4.37 3.48 51.83
N LEU A 215 3.29 4.11 51.36
CA LEU A 215 1.96 3.93 51.93
C LEU A 215 1.40 2.53 51.63
N ASN A 216 1.63 2.03 50.42
CA ASN A 216 1.25 0.67 50.03
C ASN A 216 2.01 -0.40 50.84
N ASP A 217 3.24 -0.12 51.27
CA ASP A 217 4.06 -1.00 52.13
C ASP A 217 3.51 -1.15 53.56
N LEU A 218 2.67 -0.21 54.05
CA LEU A 218 2.11 -0.25 55.41
C LEU A 218 1.35 -1.56 55.68
N SER A 219 0.60 -2.04 54.68
CA SER A 219 -0.18 -3.27 54.78
C SER A 219 0.72 -4.48 55.02
N LYS A 220 1.85 -4.57 54.31
CA LYS A 220 2.87 -5.59 54.48
C LYS A 220 3.52 -5.52 55.86
N ARG A 221 3.93 -4.33 56.30
CA ARG A 221 4.51 -4.11 57.63
C ARG A 221 3.57 -4.53 58.76
N HIS A 222 2.28 -4.27 58.60
CA HIS A 222 1.26 -4.69 59.56
C HIS A 222 1.12 -6.22 59.61
N LEU A 223 1.09 -6.89 58.44
CA LEU A 223 1.07 -8.36 58.38
C LEU A 223 2.31 -8.99 59.01
N ASP A 224 3.50 -8.46 58.70
CA ASP A 224 4.76 -8.92 59.29
C ASP A 224 4.72 -8.82 60.82
N TYR A 225 4.24 -7.69 61.34
CA TYR A 225 4.06 -7.49 62.77
C TYR A 225 3.08 -8.51 63.37
N TYR A 226 1.94 -8.75 62.71
CA TYR A 226 0.95 -9.71 63.20
C TYR A 226 1.51 -11.15 63.25
N TYR A 227 2.12 -11.65 62.17
CA TYR A 227 2.59 -13.04 62.12
C TYR A 227 3.87 -13.27 62.92
N ARG A 228 4.84 -12.35 62.87
CA ARG A 228 6.13 -12.52 63.54
C ARG A 228 6.09 -12.11 65.00
N ASN A 229 5.38 -11.02 65.35
CA ASN A 229 5.41 -10.46 66.70
C ASN A 229 4.23 -10.91 67.58
N LEU A 230 3.02 -11.03 67.02
CA LEU A 230 1.85 -11.50 67.78
C LEU A 230 1.72 -13.03 67.77
N LEU A 231 1.73 -13.64 66.58
CA LEU A 231 1.59 -15.10 66.43
C LEU A 231 2.90 -15.87 66.63
N GLN A 232 4.04 -15.16 66.69
CA GLN A 232 5.38 -15.74 66.91
C GLN A 232 5.71 -16.90 65.98
N GLN A 233 5.21 -16.84 64.75
CA GLN A 233 5.59 -17.82 63.73
C GLN A 233 7.10 -17.75 63.52
N LYS A 234 7.74 -18.92 63.47
CA LYS A 234 9.17 -19.04 63.24
C LYS A 234 9.41 -19.31 61.76
N GLU A 235 10.39 -18.62 61.22
CA GLU A 235 10.88 -18.87 59.87
C GLU A 235 11.46 -20.29 59.80
N LEU A 236 11.21 -20.96 58.68
CA LEU A 236 11.78 -22.27 58.42
C LEU A 236 13.31 -22.18 58.30
N SER A 237 13.99 -23.29 58.54
CA SER A 237 15.43 -23.43 58.35
C SER A 237 15.87 -23.00 56.96
N LYS A 238 17.02 -22.34 56.86
CA LYS A 238 17.60 -21.92 55.57
C LYS A 238 17.85 -23.14 54.69
N GLN A 239 17.24 -23.17 53.50
CA GLN A 239 17.59 -24.11 52.45
C GLN A 239 18.75 -23.52 51.63
N PRO A 240 19.70 -24.33 51.16
CA PRO A 240 20.77 -23.83 50.32
C PRO A 240 20.18 -23.29 49.02
N ASP A 241 20.66 -22.11 48.64
CA ASP A 241 20.23 -21.47 47.41
C ASP A 241 20.60 -22.32 46.20
N ARG A 242 19.77 -22.21 45.15
CA ARG A 242 20.05 -22.79 43.84
C ARG A 242 20.03 -21.65 42.83
N CYS A 243 21.00 -21.66 41.92
CA CYS A 243 21.05 -20.71 40.82
C CYS A 243 21.25 -21.46 39.50
N VAL A 244 20.84 -20.82 38.41
CA VAL A 244 21.19 -21.25 37.05
C VAL A 244 22.47 -20.52 36.65
N VAL A 245 23.42 -21.23 36.04
CA VAL A 245 24.68 -20.66 35.57
C VAL A 245 24.79 -20.91 34.08
N PHE A 246 25.10 -19.87 33.32
CA PHE A 246 25.37 -19.94 31.90
C PHE A 246 26.88 -20.04 31.68
N PHE A 247 27.30 -20.97 30.82
CA PHE A 247 28.70 -21.17 30.47
C PHE A 247 28.94 -20.74 29.03
N GLU A 248 29.94 -19.88 28.82
CA GLU A 248 30.46 -19.57 27.50
C GLU A 248 31.76 -20.35 27.29
N LEU A 249 31.86 -21.06 26.16
CA LEU A 249 33.08 -21.74 25.77
C LEU A 249 34.11 -20.75 25.21
N ALA A 250 35.39 -20.99 25.50
CA ALA A 250 36.48 -20.28 24.86
C ALA A 250 36.41 -20.42 23.31
N LYS A 251 36.91 -19.42 22.57
CA LYS A 251 36.77 -19.34 21.11
C LYS A 251 37.31 -20.58 20.37
N GLU A 252 38.31 -21.23 20.95
CA GLU A 252 39.00 -22.41 20.43
C GLU A 252 38.31 -23.73 20.80
N ALA A 253 37.38 -23.73 21.77
CA ALA A 253 36.69 -24.92 22.24
C ALA A 253 35.33 -25.09 21.55
N SER A 254 35.13 -26.24 20.88
CA SER A 254 33.85 -26.57 20.23
C SER A 254 32.86 -27.24 21.19
N TYR A 255 33.35 -27.96 22.20
CA TYR A 255 32.55 -28.62 23.23
C TYR A 255 33.30 -28.75 24.57
N CYS A 256 32.57 -28.95 25.67
CA CYS A 256 33.13 -29.25 27.00
C CYS A 256 32.17 -30.10 27.84
N ILE A 257 32.66 -31.09 28.58
CA ILE A 257 31.86 -31.86 29.55
C ILE A 257 32.07 -31.26 30.94
N LEU A 258 31.01 -30.70 31.52
CA LEU A 258 30.99 -30.16 32.87
C LEU A 258 30.49 -31.23 33.83
N LYS A 259 31.39 -31.81 34.64
CA LYS A 259 31.03 -32.88 35.59
C LYS A 259 30.10 -32.41 36.68
N LYS A 260 29.27 -33.32 37.19
CA LYS A 260 28.47 -33.12 38.41
C LYS A 260 29.38 -32.82 39.62
N GLY A 261 28.96 -31.87 40.46
CA GLY A 261 29.69 -31.46 41.65
C GLY A 261 30.85 -30.48 41.41
N THR A 262 31.02 -30.00 40.18
CA THR A 262 32.02 -28.97 39.85
C THR A 262 31.77 -27.73 40.70
N ARG A 263 32.83 -27.23 41.35
CA ARG A 263 32.75 -26.08 42.27
C ARG A 263 32.76 -24.78 41.47
N LEU A 264 31.81 -23.92 41.75
CA LEU A 264 31.67 -22.59 41.14
C LEU A 264 31.74 -21.55 42.26
N SER A 265 32.70 -20.62 42.17
CA SER A 265 32.83 -19.52 43.13
C SER A 265 31.89 -18.38 42.72
N ALA A 266 31.08 -17.90 43.66
CA ALA A 266 30.18 -16.77 43.48
C ALA A 266 30.67 -15.51 44.22
N GLY A 267 31.97 -15.44 44.51
CA GLY A 267 32.58 -14.35 45.26
C GLY A 267 32.53 -14.59 46.78
N GLN A 268 32.52 -13.50 47.54
CA GLN A 268 32.54 -13.52 49.00
C GLN A 268 31.24 -12.94 49.57
N ALA A 269 30.75 -13.56 50.64
CA ALA A 269 29.68 -13.02 51.46
C ALA A 269 30.15 -11.75 52.20
N GLN A 270 29.20 -11.00 52.76
CA GLN A 270 29.49 -9.76 53.50
C GLN A 270 30.41 -9.96 54.71
N ASP A 271 30.52 -11.18 55.23
CA ASP A 271 31.42 -11.58 56.31
C ASP A 271 32.79 -12.09 55.82
N GLY A 272 33.05 -12.03 54.51
CA GLY A 272 34.29 -12.45 53.86
C GLY A 272 34.37 -13.95 53.51
N GLN A 273 33.34 -14.75 53.83
CA GLN A 273 33.35 -16.18 53.48
C GLN A 273 33.11 -16.40 51.98
N GLU A 274 33.84 -17.31 51.35
CA GLU A 274 33.63 -17.66 49.95
C GLU A 274 32.31 -18.42 49.76
N ILE A 275 31.50 -17.95 48.81
CA ILE A 275 30.24 -18.59 48.43
C ILE A 275 30.53 -19.61 47.32
N ILE A 276 30.33 -20.90 47.60
CA ILE A 276 30.63 -22.00 46.68
C ILE A 276 29.35 -22.73 46.27
N TYR A 277 29.02 -22.69 44.99
CA TYR A 277 28.00 -23.54 44.36
C TYR A 277 28.61 -24.82 43.81
N ARG A 278 27.76 -25.83 43.60
CA ARG A 278 28.13 -27.09 42.95
C ARG A 278 27.13 -27.41 41.85
N THR A 279 27.63 -27.86 40.70
CA THR A 279 26.76 -28.33 39.62
C THR A 279 25.93 -29.53 40.09
N SER A 280 24.62 -29.50 39.82
CA SER A 280 23.66 -30.52 40.25
C SER A 280 23.77 -31.80 39.40
N GLN A 281 24.21 -31.68 38.15
CA GLN A 281 24.34 -32.75 37.17
C GLN A 281 25.55 -32.53 36.26
N GLU A 282 25.84 -33.56 35.46
CA GLU A 282 26.84 -33.50 34.40
C GLU A 282 26.19 -32.98 33.12
N GLU A 283 26.85 -32.08 32.40
CA GLU A 283 26.30 -31.42 31.22
C GLU A 283 27.32 -31.36 30.08
N GLU A 284 26.86 -31.57 28.86
CA GLU A 284 27.63 -31.33 27.64
C GLU A 284 27.35 -29.92 27.11
N LEU A 285 28.37 -29.08 27.10
CA LEU A 285 28.31 -27.70 26.64
C LEU A 285 28.80 -27.60 25.20
N TYR A 286 28.07 -26.86 24.37
CA TYR A 286 28.40 -26.58 22.98
C TYR A 286 28.46 -25.07 22.72
N ARG A 287 29.04 -24.66 21.59
CA ARG A 287 29.08 -23.25 21.16
C ARG A 287 27.76 -22.79 20.55
N SER A 288 26.70 -22.79 21.35
CA SER A 288 25.38 -22.27 21.00
C SER A 288 25.06 -21.03 21.84
N ARG A 289 24.52 -19.99 21.21
CA ARG A 289 24.05 -18.78 21.91
C ARG A 289 22.64 -18.41 21.46
N LEU A 290 21.83 -17.93 22.40
CA LEU A 290 20.56 -17.30 22.08
C LEU A 290 20.85 -15.90 21.54
N VAL A 291 20.56 -15.66 20.25
CA VAL A 291 20.82 -14.37 19.59
C VAL A 291 19.57 -13.50 19.57
N GLU A 292 18.41 -14.11 19.41
CA GLU A 292 17.16 -13.39 19.18
C GLU A 292 15.96 -14.25 19.61
N ILE A 293 14.91 -13.60 20.11
CA ILE A 293 13.58 -14.18 20.33
C ILE A 293 12.59 -13.49 19.41
N ARG A 294 11.79 -14.28 18.68
CA ARG A 294 10.71 -13.80 17.82
C ARG A 294 9.39 -14.46 18.18
N THR A 295 8.33 -13.67 18.26
CA THR A 295 6.95 -14.14 18.49
C THR A 295 6.04 -13.54 17.44
N LEU A 296 5.06 -14.31 16.95
CA LEU A 296 3.98 -13.82 16.09
C LEU A 296 2.65 -14.16 16.77
N PHE A 297 1.84 -13.14 17.05
CA PHE A 297 0.54 -13.28 17.67
C PHE A 297 -0.58 -12.93 16.68
N VAL A 298 -1.59 -13.80 16.65
CA VAL A 298 -2.78 -13.67 15.81
C VAL A 298 -3.94 -13.23 16.69
N SER A 299 -4.39 -11.98 16.54
CA SER A 299 -5.51 -11.44 17.31
C SER A 299 -6.85 -11.74 16.63
N ALA A 300 -7.87 -12.02 17.43
CA ALA A 300 -9.27 -12.12 17.02
C ALA A 300 -10.13 -11.35 18.04
N ASN A 301 -10.09 -10.02 17.95
CA ASN A 301 -10.71 -9.12 18.90
C ASN A 301 -12.23 -9.03 18.68
N PRO A 302 -13.07 -9.33 19.69
CA PRO A 302 -14.53 -9.39 19.53
C PRO A 302 -15.21 -8.05 19.27
N ILE A 303 -14.50 -6.93 19.39
CA ILE A 303 -15.05 -5.56 19.19
C ILE A 303 -14.86 -5.08 17.75
N ILE A 304 -13.84 -5.58 17.04
CA ILE A 304 -13.48 -5.07 15.71
C ILE A 304 -14.48 -5.62 14.69
N ALA A 305 -15.49 -4.81 14.38
CA ALA A 305 -16.52 -5.12 13.40
C ALA A 305 -16.12 -4.64 12.00
N PRO A 306 -16.50 -5.34 10.91
CA PRO A 306 -17.39 -6.51 10.91
C PRO A 306 -16.65 -7.86 11.03
N LEU A 307 -15.32 -7.85 11.17
CA LEU A 307 -14.49 -9.07 11.30
C LEU A 307 -14.97 -9.98 12.45
N ASN A 308 -15.40 -9.39 13.57
CA ASN A 308 -15.98 -10.13 14.70
C ASN A 308 -17.22 -10.96 14.34
N LYS A 309 -18.09 -10.48 13.43
CA LYS A 309 -19.29 -11.21 12.97
C LYS A 309 -18.90 -12.52 12.28
N ALA A 310 -17.86 -12.47 11.45
CA ALA A 310 -17.32 -13.61 10.72
C ALA A 310 -16.24 -14.40 11.51
N LYS A 311 -15.96 -14.01 12.77
CA LYS A 311 -14.92 -14.63 13.63
C LYS A 311 -13.53 -14.68 12.99
N LEU A 312 -13.19 -13.65 12.22
CA LEU A 312 -11.91 -13.58 11.52
C LEU A 312 -10.83 -12.92 12.37
N ILE A 313 -9.59 -13.09 11.92
CA ILE A 313 -8.40 -12.44 12.47
C ILE A 313 -8.56 -10.92 12.37
N THR A 314 -8.23 -10.19 13.42
CA THR A 314 -8.35 -8.72 13.49
C THR A 314 -7.00 -8.02 13.49
N GLY A 315 -5.89 -8.77 13.60
CA GLY A 315 -4.54 -8.22 13.48
C GLY A 315 -3.45 -9.28 13.68
N LEU A 316 -2.26 -9.00 13.14
CA LEU A 316 -1.03 -9.74 13.42
C LEU A 316 -0.03 -8.83 14.11
N TYR A 317 0.63 -9.37 15.13
CA TYR A 317 1.55 -8.63 15.98
C TYR A 317 2.82 -9.45 16.14
N ALA A 318 3.94 -8.90 15.70
CA ALA A 318 5.24 -9.51 15.83
C ALA A 318 6.00 -8.86 16.97
N TYR A 319 6.66 -9.67 17.77
CA TYR A 319 7.63 -9.23 18.74
C TYR A 319 9.01 -9.72 18.31
N HIS A 320 10.00 -8.84 18.34
CA HIS A 320 11.39 -9.23 18.14
C HIS A 320 12.27 -8.57 19.21
N LYS A 321 13.13 -9.37 19.83
CA LYS A 321 14.13 -8.87 20.78
C LYS A 321 15.46 -9.57 20.55
N ASN A 322 16.47 -8.77 20.19
CA ASN A 322 17.85 -9.22 20.20
C ASN A 322 18.28 -9.42 21.65
N ILE A 323 18.97 -10.51 21.92
CA ILE A 323 19.42 -10.86 23.26
C ILE A 323 20.88 -10.45 23.40
N THR A 324 21.15 -9.41 24.21
CA THR A 324 22.51 -9.04 24.60
C THR A 324 22.89 -9.61 25.96
N GLU A 325 24.19 -9.77 26.22
CA GLU A 325 24.71 -10.28 27.50
C GLU A 325 24.27 -9.44 28.71
N LYS A 326 24.14 -8.12 28.55
CA LYS A 326 23.67 -7.22 29.62
C LYS A 326 22.19 -7.39 29.93
N GLU A 327 21.38 -7.72 28.93
CA GLU A 327 19.93 -7.88 29.10
C GLU A 327 19.53 -9.24 29.67
N LEU A 328 20.35 -10.28 29.43
CA LEU A 328 20.21 -11.58 30.13
C LEU A 328 20.40 -11.44 31.65
N LEU A 329 21.10 -10.39 32.09
CA LEU A 329 21.47 -10.15 33.49
C LEU A 329 20.59 -9.09 34.18
N ASN A 330 19.74 -8.35 33.44
CA ASN A 330 18.88 -7.32 34.00
C ASN A 330 17.50 -7.88 34.41
N GLU A 331 17.19 -7.75 35.70
CA GLU A 331 15.94 -8.15 36.34
C GLU A 331 14.78 -7.21 35.97
N ASN A 332 14.13 -7.43 34.82
CA ASN A 332 12.70 -7.17 34.76
C ASN A 332 12.01 -8.12 33.76
N PRO A 333 11.72 -9.38 34.16
CA PRO A 333 11.15 -10.40 33.28
C PRO A 333 9.67 -10.17 32.92
N TYR A 334 9.04 -9.10 33.41
CA TYR A 334 7.58 -8.93 33.37
C TYR A 334 7.01 -8.32 32.08
N ASN A 335 7.82 -7.82 31.15
CA ASN A 335 7.32 -7.16 29.93
C ASN A 335 7.36 -8.05 28.67
N PHE A 336 7.67 -9.34 28.80
CA PHE A 336 7.68 -10.26 27.66
C PHE A 336 6.45 -11.19 27.65
N HIS A 337 5.52 -10.90 26.74
CA HIS A 337 4.41 -11.81 26.46
C HIS A 337 4.92 -12.99 25.61
N LEU A 338 5.21 -14.12 26.25
CA LEU A 338 5.71 -15.36 25.62
C LEU A 338 4.94 -15.79 24.37
N PHE A 339 3.62 -15.59 24.38
CA PHE A 339 2.73 -15.93 23.26
C PHE A 339 2.18 -14.70 22.53
N GLY A 340 2.77 -13.53 22.81
CA GLY A 340 2.29 -12.21 22.39
C GLY A 340 0.98 -11.82 23.06
N THR A 341 0.48 -10.65 22.68
CA THR A 341 -0.78 -10.09 23.18
C THR A 341 -1.34 -9.12 22.14
N ASP A 342 -2.65 -8.88 22.19
CA ASP A 342 -3.22 -7.72 21.52
C ASP A 342 -2.73 -6.47 22.27
N PRO A 343 -2.10 -5.49 21.59
CA PRO A 343 -1.70 -4.24 22.23
C PRO A 343 -2.89 -3.39 22.68
N PHE A 344 -4.11 -3.69 22.20
CA PHE A 344 -5.31 -3.00 22.62
C PHE A 344 -5.69 -3.33 24.09
N GLY A 345 -5.73 -2.31 24.95
CA GLY A 345 -6.25 -2.41 26.32
C GLY A 345 -5.22 -2.76 27.41
N ASN A 346 -3.97 -3.03 27.06
CA ASN A 346 -2.90 -3.32 28.03
C ASN A 346 -1.82 -2.23 28.01
N MET A 347 -1.77 -1.39 29.05
CA MET A 347 -0.72 -0.36 29.21
C MET A 347 0.68 -0.95 29.43
N ASP A 348 0.81 -2.17 29.98
CA ASP A 348 2.11 -2.83 30.20
C ASP A 348 2.83 -3.24 28.90
N VAL A 349 2.12 -3.22 27.76
CA VAL A 349 2.64 -3.63 26.44
C VAL A 349 3.41 -2.50 25.75
N SER A 350 3.33 -1.28 26.29
CA SER A 350 4.00 -0.10 25.76
C SER A 350 5.52 -0.18 25.85
N GLN A 351 6.07 -1.00 26.76
CA GLN A 351 7.52 -1.17 26.89
C GLN A 351 8.05 -2.26 25.95
N GLY A 352 8.18 -1.89 24.67
CA GLY A 352 9.27 -2.34 23.80
C GLY A 352 9.08 -3.66 23.06
N GLY A 353 8.74 -3.56 21.77
CA GLY A 353 9.10 -4.58 20.78
C GLY A 353 7.95 -5.20 19.97
N ILE A 354 6.68 -4.92 20.31
CA ILE A 354 5.54 -5.36 19.49
C ILE A 354 5.33 -4.40 18.33
N SER A 355 5.56 -4.87 17.10
CA SER A 355 5.25 -4.17 15.86
C SER A 355 4.23 -4.96 15.04
N GLN A 356 3.62 -4.31 14.05
CA GLN A 356 2.92 -5.08 13.02
C GLN A 356 3.96 -5.64 12.05
N PRO A 357 3.91 -6.95 11.73
CA PRO A 357 4.87 -7.56 10.81
C PRO A 357 4.64 -7.07 9.38
N ASP A 358 5.74 -6.91 8.64
CA ASP A 358 5.71 -6.70 7.19
C ASP A 358 5.31 -8.00 6.50
N ILE A 359 4.02 -8.17 6.24
CA ILE A 359 3.46 -9.35 5.57
C ILE A 359 2.93 -8.93 4.21
N GLY A 360 3.20 -9.75 3.21
CA GLY A 360 2.77 -9.54 1.84
C GLY A 360 3.36 -10.58 0.92
N TRP A 361 3.42 -10.25 -0.37
CA TRP A 361 4.09 -11.05 -1.37
C TRP A 361 4.83 -10.16 -2.37
N ALA A 362 5.75 -10.76 -3.11
CA ALA A 362 6.53 -10.09 -4.15
C ALA A 362 6.52 -10.93 -5.43
N ILE A 363 6.40 -10.27 -6.58
CA ILE A 363 6.35 -10.90 -7.89
C ILE A 363 7.52 -10.38 -8.72
N ALA A 364 8.42 -11.28 -9.11
CA ALA A 364 9.52 -10.99 -10.02
C ALA A 364 9.14 -11.45 -11.42
N ALA A 365 9.08 -10.53 -12.40
CA ALA A 365 8.71 -10.89 -13.76
C ALA A 365 9.38 -9.99 -14.82
N PRO A 366 9.85 -10.55 -15.95
CA PRO A 366 10.48 -9.76 -17.02
C PRO A 366 9.53 -8.76 -17.67
N VAL A 367 8.22 -9.07 -17.68
CA VAL A 367 7.20 -8.19 -18.25
C VAL A 367 7.07 -6.85 -17.51
N LEU A 368 7.50 -6.79 -16.24
CA LEU A 368 7.47 -5.56 -15.44
C LEU A 368 8.55 -4.55 -15.84
N LEU A 369 9.52 -4.91 -16.69
CA LEU A 369 10.56 -3.99 -17.16
C LEU A 369 9.89 -2.90 -18.01
N MET A 370 9.92 -1.65 -17.58
CA MET A 370 9.20 -0.55 -18.26
C MET A 370 9.98 0.76 -18.08
N LYS A 371 10.79 1.11 -19.08
CA LYS A 371 11.76 2.20 -19.00
C LYS A 371 11.14 3.58 -19.14
N GLU A 372 10.18 3.73 -20.04
CA GLU A 372 9.65 5.03 -20.44
C GLU A 372 8.19 4.95 -20.91
N GLY A 373 7.63 6.11 -21.28
CA GLY A 373 6.28 6.24 -21.79
C GLY A 373 5.20 6.24 -20.70
N LYS A 374 3.95 6.32 -21.14
CA LYS A 374 2.79 6.09 -20.26
C LYS A 374 2.63 4.59 -20.08
N ARG A 375 2.65 4.12 -18.83
CA ARG A 375 2.67 2.69 -18.52
C ARG A 375 1.46 2.36 -17.66
N SER A 376 0.63 1.41 -18.07
CA SER A 376 -0.44 0.88 -17.22
C SER A 376 -0.21 -0.60 -16.98
N VAL A 377 -0.44 -1.03 -15.74
CA VAL A 377 -0.24 -2.41 -15.30
C VAL A 377 -1.55 -2.96 -14.74
N SER A 378 -1.86 -4.18 -15.16
CA SER A 378 -2.94 -4.99 -14.61
C SER A 378 -2.37 -6.32 -14.14
N LEU A 379 -2.43 -6.58 -12.84
CA LEU A 379 -2.15 -7.88 -12.24
C LEU A 379 -3.47 -8.53 -11.90
N SER A 380 -3.83 -9.60 -12.62
CA SER A 380 -4.95 -10.48 -12.25
C SER A 380 -4.41 -11.65 -11.44
N ILE A 381 -5.08 -11.95 -10.32
CA ILE A 381 -4.84 -13.14 -9.50
C ILE A 381 -6.15 -13.91 -9.46
N ARG A 382 -6.16 -15.09 -10.10
CA ARG A 382 -7.27 -16.04 -10.01
C ARG A 382 -7.04 -16.97 -8.82
N PHE A 383 -8.08 -17.11 -8.00
CA PHE A 383 -8.07 -18.01 -6.85
C PHE A 383 -8.96 -19.23 -7.10
N SER A 384 -8.79 -20.27 -6.28
CA SER A 384 -9.66 -21.44 -6.36
C SER A 384 -11.08 -21.11 -5.93
N GLU A 385 -12.06 -21.65 -6.65
CA GLU A 385 -13.50 -21.51 -6.38
C GLU A 385 -13.82 -21.78 -4.90
N ASN A 386 -13.38 -22.91 -4.34
CA ASN A 386 -13.61 -23.26 -2.93
C ASN A 386 -13.00 -22.27 -1.92
N SER A 387 -11.86 -21.64 -2.22
CA SER A 387 -11.32 -20.60 -1.32
C SER A 387 -12.06 -19.28 -1.46
N MET A 388 -12.54 -18.95 -2.66
CA MET A 388 -13.33 -17.74 -2.90
C MET A 388 -14.73 -17.86 -2.30
N GLU A 389 -15.38 -19.02 -2.40
CA GLU A 389 -16.67 -19.28 -1.76
C GLU A 389 -16.61 -18.97 -0.26
N LYS A 390 -15.58 -19.43 0.45
CA LYS A 390 -15.36 -19.10 1.87
C LYS A 390 -15.18 -17.61 2.14
N LEU A 391 -14.43 -16.92 1.27
CA LEU A 391 -14.27 -15.46 1.37
C LEU A 391 -15.63 -14.78 1.21
N TRP A 392 -16.42 -15.17 0.20
CA TRP A 392 -17.73 -14.59 -0.05
C TRP A 392 -18.75 -14.93 1.04
N GLU A 393 -18.71 -16.12 1.63
CA GLU A 393 -19.49 -16.46 2.83
C GLU A 393 -19.11 -15.58 4.03
N ALA A 394 -17.81 -15.32 4.22
CA ALA A 394 -17.35 -14.43 5.27
C ALA A 394 -17.83 -12.99 5.03
N VAL A 395 -17.70 -12.49 3.80
CA VAL A 395 -18.19 -11.16 3.41
C VAL A 395 -19.71 -11.07 3.57
N LYS A 396 -20.46 -12.08 3.14
CA LYS A 396 -21.91 -12.19 3.37
C LYS A 396 -22.25 -12.10 4.85
N THR A 397 -21.55 -12.86 5.69
CA THR A 397 -21.74 -12.83 7.13
C THR A 397 -21.45 -11.45 7.72
N MET A 398 -20.45 -10.73 7.19
CA MET A 398 -20.14 -9.35 7.58
C MET A 398 -21.25 -8.38 7.18
N THR A 399 -21.82 -8.56 5.99
CA THR A 399 -22.85 -7.68 5.43
C THR A 399 -24.27 -8.01 5.89
N LEU A 400 -24.49 -9.15 6.58
CA LEU A 400 -25.77 -9.44 7.23
C LEU A 400 -26.17 -8.28 8.14
N ASN A 401 -27.40 -7.79 7.91
CA ASN A 401 -27.98 -6.66 8.62
C ASN A 401 -27.03 -5.45 8.61
N SER A 402 -26.42 -5.20 7.45
CA SER A 402 -25.57 -4.04 7.19
C SER A 402 -26.17 -3.22 6.06
N GLY A 403 -25.85 -1.93 6.03
CA GLY A 403 -26.21 -1.05 4.93
C GLY A 403 -25.34 -1.19 3.68
N TYR A 404 -24.42 -2.17 3.63
CA TYR A 404 -23.47 -2.37 2.53
C TYR A 404 -23.80 -3.61 1.71
N SER A 405 -23.59 -3.50 0.40
CA SER A 405 -23.43 -4.66 -0.47
C SER A 405 -22.10 -5.39 -0.21
N GLU A 406 -22.02 -6.65 -0.61
CA GLU A 406 -20.81 -7.46 -0.51
C GLU A 406 -19.62 -6.80 -1.23
N MET A 407 -19.86 -6.20 -2.41
CA MET A 407 -18.85 -5.48 -3.17
C MET A 407 -18.38 -4.20 -2.47
N GLU A 408 -19.30 -3.37 -1.95
CA GLU A 408 -18.93 -2.18 -1.17
C GLU A 408 -18.10 -2.55 0.06
N MET A 409 -18.43 -3.67 0.69
CA MET A 409 -17.66 -4.18 1.82
C MET A 409 -16.23 -4.53 1.40
N LEU A 410 -16.04 -5.26 0.31
CA LEU A 410 -14.72 -5.59 -0.23
C LEU A 410 -13.92 -4.34 -0.64
N TYR A 411 -14.55 -3.36 -1.30
CA TYR A 411 -13.89 -2.10 -1.63
C TYR A 411 -13.42 -1.36 -0.38
N LYS A 412 -14.24 -1.32 0.68
CA LYS A 412 -13.86 -0.74 1.97
C LYS A 412 -12.69 -1.51 2.63
N PHE A 413 -12.63 -2.83 2.45
CA PHE A 413 -11.57 -3.67 2.97
C PHE A 413 -10.24 -3.56 2.21
N PHE A 414 -10.25 -3.29 0.90
CA PHE A 414 -9.06 -3.45 0.06
C PHE A 414 -8.52 -2.14 -0.57
N SER A 415 -9.35 -1.11 -0.74
CA SER A 415 -8.98 0.12 -1.46
C SER A 415 -7.78 0.90 -0.87
N SER A 416 -7.46 0.74 0.42
CA SER A 416 -6.40 1.47 1.12
C SER A 416 -5.59 0.55 2.05
N SER A 417 -5.45 -0.70 1.62
CA SER A 417 -5.00 -1.82 2.45
C SER A 417 -3.66 -2.41 2.03
N PHE A 418 -3.05 -1.87 0.98
CA PHE A 418 -1.81 -2.38 0.44
C PHE A 418 -0.80 -1.25 0.23
N ASN A 419 0.44 -1.49 0.62
CA ASN A 419 1.59 -0.69 0.24
C ASN A 419 2.27 -1.38 -0.94
N LEU A 420 2.15 -0.77 -2.12
CA LEU A 420 2.70 -1.28 -3.37
C LEU A 420 4.03 -0.57 -3.67
N LYS A 421 5.07 -1.35 -3.95
CA LYS A 421 6.38 -0.84 -4.38
C LYS A 421 6.89 -1.63 -5.57
N ILE A 422 7.59 -0.99 -6.48
CA ILE A 422 8.22 -1.65 -7.63
C ILE A 422 9.67 -1.21 -7.76
N THR A 423 10.55 -2.08 -8.24
CA THR A 423 11.98 -1.76 -8.39
C THR A 423 12.21 -0.64 -9.40
N GLY A 424 12.91 0.41 -8.98
CA GLY A 424 13.40 1.47 -9.84
C GLY A 424 14.90 1.35 -10.08
N LYS A 425 15.43 2.21 -10.95
CA LYS A 425 16.86 2.25 -11.25
C LYS A 425 17.72 2.69 -10.05
N GLU A 426 17.21 3.64 -9.27
CA GLU A 426 17.94 4.28 -8.16
C GLU A 426 17.36 3.92 -6.78
N GLU A 427 16.08 3.57 -6.69
CA GLU A 427 15.39 3.21 -5.46
C GLU A 427 14.09 2.44 -5.74
N TRP A 428 13.40 2.00 -4.68
CA TRP A 428 12.04 1.49 -4.78
C TRP A 428 11.05 2.61 -5.13
N ILE A 429 10.25 2.41 -6.17
CA ILE A 429 9.19 3.33 -6.59
C ILE A 429 7.89 2.96 -5.86
N ALA A 430 7.36 3.87 -5.05
CA ALA A 430 6.05 3.69 -4.41
C ALA A 430 4.90 3.89 -5.41
N ILE A 431 3.88 3.04 -5.33
CA ILE A 431 2.66 3.13 -6.14
C ILE A 431 1.55 3.69 -5.23
N GLU A 432 1.41 5.01 -5.22
CA GLU A 432 0.47 5.72 -4.33
C GLU A 432 -0.99 5.56 -4.74
N HIS A 433 -1.24 5.30 -6.03
CA HIS A 433 -2.58 5.18 -6.58
C HIS A 433 -2.73 3.85 -7.30
N TYR A 434 -3.58 3.00 -6.73
CA TYR A 434 -4.00 1.74 -7.32
C TYR A 434 -5.51 1.58 -7.14
N ALA A 435 -6.11 0.78 -8.00
CA ALA A 435 -7.48 0.31 -7.84
C ALA A 435 -7.48 -1.21 -7.71
N ILE A 436 -8.45 -1.72 -6.95
CA ILE A 436 -8.73 -3.14 -6.85
C ILE A 436 -10.09 -3.39 -7.44
N ASP A 437 -10.21 -4.43 -8.24
CA ASP A 437 -11.48 -4.86 -8.84
C ASP A 437 -11.61 -6.39 -8.72
N PHE A 438 -12.83 -6.90 -8.82
CA PHE A 438 -13.12 -8.32 -8.77
C PHE A 438 -13.91 -8.75 -10.02
N LYS A 439 -13.44 -9.79 -10.70
CA LYS A 439 -14.12 -10.35 -11.88
C LYS A 439 -14.61 -11.76 -11.63
N SER A 440 -15.81 -12.02 -12.14
CA SER A 440 -16.38 -13.36 -12.22
C SER A 440 -16.21 -13.94 -13.62
N SER A 441 -16.11 -15.26 -13.70
CA SER A 441 -16.27 -16.00 -14.94
C SER A 441 -17.76 -16.12 -15.27
N GLU A 442 -18.12 -16.38 -16.53
CA GLU A 442 -19.53 -16.41 -16.97
C GLU A 442 -20.41 -17.44 -16.24
N ASN A 443 -19.81 -18.43 -15.55
CA ASN A 443 -20.50 -19.52 -14.86
C ASN A 443 -20.26 -19.56 -13.35
N SER A 444 -19.65 -18.54 -12.76
CA SER A 444 -19.41 -18.51 -11.31
C SER A 444 -20.38 -17.60 -10.58
N ASP A 445 -20.94 -18.13 -9.49
CA ASP A 445 -21.81 -17.39 -8.57
C ASP A 445 -21.07 -16.24 -7.87
N TYR A 446 -19.74 -16.30 -7.85
CA TYR A 446 -18.89 -15.30 -7.21
C TYR A 446 -17.71 -14.88 -8.08
N PRO A 447 -17.23 -13.64 -7.94
CA PRO A 447 -15.95 -13.27 -8.49
C PRO A 447 -14.81 -14.15 -7.98
N GLU A 448 -13.99 -14.67 -8.90
CA GLU A 448 -12.85 -15.56 -8.64
C GLU A 448 -11.50 -14.89 -8.88
N GLU A 449 -11.50 -13.75 -9.57
CA GLU A 449 -10.32 -13.01 -9.95
C GLU A 449 -10.26 -11.67 -9.21
N MET A 450 -9.13 -11.39 -8.55
CA MET A 450 -8.80 -10.09 -7.99
C MET A 450 -7.80 -9.37 -8.89
N LEU A 451 -8.09 -8.11 -9.21
CA LEU A 451 -7.29 -7.30 -10.13
C LEU A 451 -6.67 -6.13 -9.39
N PHE A 452 -5.35 -5.98 -9.53
CA PHE A 452 -4.64 -4.76 -9.16
C PHE A 452 -4.39 -3.94 -10.42
N LEU A 453 -4.85 -2.68 -10.41
CA LEU A 453 -4.73 -1.75 -11.52
C LEU A 453 -3.96 -0.51 -11.08
N PHE A 454 -2.87 -0.18 -11.76
CA PHE A 454 -2.08 1.02 -11.48
C PHE A 454 -1.38 1.52 -12.75
N ALA A 455 -0.98 2.79 -12.75
CA ALA A 455 -0.36 3.42 -13.91
C ALA A 455 0.73 4.42 -13.52
N PHE A 456 1.68 4.60 -14.44
CA PHE A 456 2.79 5.53 -14.33
C PHE A 456 2.73 6.54 -15.48
N GLY A 457 2.89 7.82 -15.13
CA GLY A 457 2.97 8.91 -16.10
C GLY A 457 4.25 8.87 -16.94
N LYS A 458 4.34 9.78 -17.93
CA LYS A 458 5.52 9.92 -18.80
C LYS A 458 6.78 10.28 -18.01
N ASP A 459 6.64 11.07 -16.96
CA ASP A 459 7.75 11.58 -16.15
C ASP A 459 8.11 10.68 -14.96
N ALA A 460 7.39 9.56 -14.78
CA ALA A 460 7.70 8.63 -13.70
C ALA A 460 9.03 7.90 -13.98
N PRO A 461 9.81 7.56 -12.94
CA PRO A 461 11.12 6.92 -13.09
C PRO A 461 11.05 5.57 -13.84
N GLU A 462 12.20 5.15 -14.38
CA GLU A 462 12.38 3.86 -15.05
C GLU A 462 12.18 2.71 -14.06
N ILE A 463 11.35 1.73 -14.45
CA ILE A 463 11.18 0.48 -13.72
C ILE A 463 12.28 -0.48 -14.20
N ALA A 464 13.20 -0.80 -13.29
CA ALA A 464 14.44 -1.49 -13.58
C ALA A 464 14.51 -2.87 -12.90
N PRO A 465 15.42 -3.76 -13.35
CA PRO A 465 15.71 -5.01 -12.65
C PRO A 465 16.06 -4.81 -11.18
N PHE A 466 15.75 -5.81 -10.36
CA PHE A 466 16.21 -5.85 -8.99
C PHE A 466 17.74 -5.78 -8.90
N ASN A 467 18.22 -4.92 -8.02
CA ASN A 467 19.64 -4.74 -7.72
C ASN A 467 19.83 -4.80 -6.20
N PRO A 468 20.52 -5.82 -5.66
CA PRO A 468 20.74 -5.98 -4.22
C PRO A 468 21.45 -4.80 -3.55
N GLU A 469 22.29 -4.04 -4.27
CA GLU A 469 22.98 -2.86 -3.73
C GLU A 469 22.03 -1.68 -3.51
N VAL A 470 21.00 -1.56 -4.36
CA VAL A 470 20.00 -0.48 -4.31
C VAL A 470 18.81 -0.89 -3.43
N HIS A 471 18.35 -2.13 -3.56
CA HIS A 471 17.08 -2.60 -3.01
C HIS A 471 17.22 -3.46 -1.75
N GLN A 472 18.46 -3.66 -1.27
CA GLN A 472 18.86 -4.60 -0.21
C GLN A 472 18.75 -6.08 -0.66
N PRO A 473 19.62 -6.99 -0.20
CA PRO A 473 19.67 -8.38 -0.67
C PRO A 473 18.55 -9.26 -0.09
N GLN A 474 17.30 -8.98 -0.48
CA GLN A 474 16.10 -9.70 -0.02
C GLN A 474 15.65 -10.79 -1.01
N TYR A 475 15.96 -10.65 -2.29
CA TYR A 475 15.49 -11.56 -3.35
C TYR A 475 16.66 -12.02 -4.23
N ASP A 476 16.62 -13.27 -4.68
CA ASP A 476 17.54 -13.81 -5.67
C ASP A 476 16.92 -13.74 -7.06
N THR A 477 16.95 -12.56 -7.68
CA THR A 477 16.35 -12.33 -9.01
C THR A 477 17.04 -11.20 -9.76
N HIS A 478 16.99 -11.29 -11.09
CA HIS A 478 17.47 -10.27 -12.03
C HIS A 478 16.32 -9.63 -12.81
N PHE A 479 15.08 -9.85 -12.40
CA PHE A 479 13.90 -9.21 -12.97
C PHE A 479 13.43 -8.07 -12.08
N PRO A 480 12.65 -7.12 -12.61
CA PRO A 480 11.95 -6.16 -11.78
C PRO A 480 11.00 -6.88 -10.81
N VAL A 481 10.86 -6.33 -9.61
CA VAL A 481 10.07 -6.92 -8.54
C VAL A 481 8.96 -5.95 -8.13
N LEU A 482 7.72 -6.43 -8.16
CA LEU A 482 6.56 -5.76 -7.58
C LEU A 482 6.31 -6.35 -6.19
N GLN A 483 6.45 -5.53 -5.14
CA GLN A 483 6.06 -5.86 -3.77
C GLN A 483 4.65 -5.37 -3.48
N ILE A 484 3.85 -6.23 -2.86
CA ILE A 484 2.51 -5.94 -2.37
C ILE A 484 2.49 -6.33 -0.89
N ALA A 485 2.63 -5.34 -0.02
CA ALA A 485 2.62 -5.52 1.43
C ALA A 485 1.28 -5.07 2.03
N PHE A 486 0.80 -5.72 3.08
CA PHE A 486 -0.38 -5.26 3.81
C PHE A 486 -0.09 -3.96 4.55
N GLN A 487 -0.99 -3.00 4.40
CA GLN A 487 -0.91 -1.74 5.10
C GLN A 487 -1.49 -1.90 6.51
N SER A 488 -0.61 -1.75 7.48
CA SER A 488 -0.84 -2.08 8.89
C SER A 488 -1.68 -1.01 9.64
N ASN A 489 -1.79 0.19 9.06
CA ASN A 489 -2.49 1.35 9.59
C ASN A 489 -3.98 1.47 9.17
N ASN A 490 -4.54 0.49 8.45
CA ASN A 490 -5.97 0.48 8.15
C ASN A 490 -6.78 -0.17 9.28
N THR A 491 -8.04 0.23 9.43
CA THR A 491 -8.97 -0.35 10.41
C THR A 491 -9.28 -1.82 10.13
N TYR A 492 -9.20 -2.25 8.87
CA TYR A 492 -9.46 -3.62 8.46
C TYR A 492 -8.16 -4.30 8.06
N TYR A 493 -7.89 -5.47 8.65
CA TYR A 493 -6.68 -6.22 8.40
C TYR A 493 -6.87 -7.14 7.18
N PRO A 494 -6.23 -6.90 6.01
CA PRO A 494 -6.57 -7.58 4.74
C PRO A 494 -6.28 -9.07 4.77
N TYR A 495 -5.26 -9.47 5.53
CA TYR A 495 -4.91 -10.88 5.74
C TYR A 495 -6.07 -11.71 6.29
N ALA A 496 -7.03 -11.09 7.00
CA ALA A 496 -8.19 -11.77 7.54
C ALA A 496 -9.03 -12.47 6.45
N LEU A 497 -9.09 -11.88 5.25
CA LEU A 497 -9.80 -12.43 4.10
C LEU A 497 -8.87 -13.15 3.12
N LEU A 498 -7.60 -12.70 3.02
CA LEU A 498 -6.65 -13.22 2.03
C LEU A 498 -5.86 -14.45 2.50
N GLY A 499 -5.75 -14.67 3.81
CA GLY A 499 -4.89 -15.71 4.39
C GLY A 499 -5.26 -17.14 4.00
N ASP A 500 -6.53 -17.38 3.68
CA ASP A 500 -7.07 -18.69 3.30
C ASP A 500 -7.24 -18.85 1.76
N LEU A 501 -6.88 -17.84 0.97
CA LEU A 501 -7.03 -17.88 -0.47
C LEU A 501 -5.94 -18.72 -1.13
N VAL A 502 -6.35 -19.58 -2.08
CA VAL A 502 -5.44 -20.44 -2.84
C VAL A 502 -5.30 -19.89 -4.25
N VAL A 503 -4.10 -19.39 -4.58
CA VAL A 503 -3.79 -18.87 -5.92
C VAL A 503 -3.73 -20.02 -6.94
N GLN A 504 -4.44 -19.86 -8.06
CA GLN A 504 -4.38 -20.77 -9.21
C GLN A 504 -3.58 -20.19 -10.37
N GLU A 505 -3.77 -18.91 -10.66
CA GLU A 505 -3.13 -18.24 -11.80
C GLU A 505 -2.83 -16.78 -11.46
N MET A 506 -1.67 -16.29 -11.91
CA MET A 506 -1.35 -14.87 -11.91
C MET A 506 -1.05 -14.42 -13.33
N VAL A 507 -1.72 -13.38 -13.81
CA VAL A 507 -1.52 -12.81 -15.15
C VAL A 507 -1.19 -11.34 -15.03
N ILE A 508 0.01 -10.97 -15.47
CA ILE A 508 0.45 -9.57 -15.56
C ILE A 508 0.30 -9.12 -17.01
N ARG A 509 -0.49 -8.06 -17.21
CA ARG A 509 -0.60 -7.34 -18.48
C ARG A 509 -0.06 -5.94 -18.30
N ILE A 510 0.73 -5.50 -19.25
CA ILE A 510 1.22 -4.13 -19.32
C ILE A 510 0.78 -3.51 -20.65
N ASN A 511 0.60 -2.20 -20.64
CA ASN A 511 0.48 -1.40 -21.85
C ASN A 511 1.42 -0.21 -21.72
N CYS A 512 2.22 0.04 -22.76
CA CYS A 512 3.20 1.11 -22.80
C CYS A 512 2.94 1.94 -24.06
N ASP A 513 2.66 3.23 -23.87
CA ASP A 513 2.36 4.19 -24.92
C ASP A 513 3.40 5.32 -24.96
N SER A 514 3.59 5.93 -26.13
CA SER A 514 4.50 7.07 -26.34
C SER A 514 5.98 6.75 -26.04
N ILE A 515 6.46 5.55 -26.39
CA ILE A 515 7.88 5.15 -26.27
C ILE A 515 8.72 5.89 -27.32
N LYS A 516 9.91 6.40 -26.95
CA LYS A 516 10.78 7.15 -27.87
C LYS A 516 12.21 6.61 -27.98
N GLY A 517 12.73 5.91 -26.97
CA GLY A 517 14.08 5.32 -26.92
C GLY A 517 14.25 4.07 -27.77
N MET A 518 13.70 4.07 -28.99
CA MET A 518 13.83 2.99 -29.96
C MET A 518 15.18 3.06 -30.68
N GLU A 519 15.71 1.89 -31.03
CA GLU A 519 16.88 1.71 -31.87
C GLU A 519 16.45 1.64 -33.35
N LEU A 520 16.78 2.68 -34.12
CA LEU A 520 16.34 2.85 -35.51
C LEU A 520 17.52 2.67 -36.48
N TYR A 521 17.36 1.88 -37.54
CA TYR A 521 18.40 1.64 -38.55
C TYR A 521 17.84 1.56 -39.97
N ASN A 522 18.68 1.85 -40.95
CA ASN A 522 18.47 1.50 -42.36
C ASN A 522 19.80 0.99 -42.96
N ALA A 523 19.87 0.86 -44.29
CA ALA A 523 21.09 0.42 -44.98
C ALA A 523 22.32 1.32 -44.74
N ASN A 524 22.11 2.60 -44.39
CA ASN A 524 23.19 3.57 -44.12
C ASN A 524 23.66 3.56 -42.65
N GLY A 525 23.01 2.79 -41.78
CA GLY A 525 23.37 2.66 -40.37
C GLY A 525 22.29 3.18 -39.41
N LYS A 526 22.72 3.60 -38.21
CA LYS A 526 21.84 4.06 -37.13
C LYS A 526 21.21 5.42 -37.46
N LEU A 527 19.92 5.55 -37.17
CA LEU A 527 19.13 6.76 -37.35
C LEU A 527 18.85 7.45 -36.01
N ASP A 528 18.75 8.78 -36.04
CA ASP A 528 18.40 9.61 -34.88
C ASP A 528 16.91 9.98 -34.95
N GLY A 529 16.08 9.30 -34.16
CA GLY A 529 14.64 9.53 -34.09
C GLY A 529 14.22 10.86 -33.46
N SER A 530 15.16 11.66 -32.95
CA SER A 530 14.86 12.99 -32.38
C SER A 530 14.69 14.09 -33.44
N LYS A 531 14.98 13.79 -34.72
CA LYS A 531 14.91 14.73 -35.85
C LYS A 531 14.25 14.03 -37.05
N PRO A 532 13.76 14.78 -38.05
CA PRO A 532 13.33 14.17 -39.31
C PRO A 532 14.47 13.36 -39.94
N PHE A 533 14.17 12.13 -40.39
CA PHE A 533 15.12 11.21 -41.00
C PHE A 533 14.50 10.49 -42.20
N GLU A 534 15.35 9.87 -43.02
CA GLU A 534 14.95 9.10 -44.20
C GLU A 534 14.92 7.59 -43.85
N PRO A 535 13.75 6.98 -43.57
CA PRO A 535 13.67 5.61 -43.04
C PRO A 535 14.25 4.55 -43.98
N LEU A 536 14.21 4.79 -45.29
CA LEU A 536 14.73 3.89 -46.33
C LEU A 536 16.02 4.41 -46.98
N GLY A 537 16.59 5.49 -46.46
CA GLY A 537 17.73 6.20 -47.05
C GLY A 537 17.33 7.20 -48.14
N PRO A 538 18.30 7.89 -48.76
CA PRO A 538 18.07 9.05 -49.63
C PRO A 538 17.53 8.70 -51.03
N THR A 539 17.72 7.46 -51.47
CA THR A 539 17.30 6.96 -52.78
C THR A 539 16.63 5.59 -52.65
N PRO A 540 15.42 5.52 -52.08
CA PRO A 540 14.79 4.24 -51.75
C PRO A 540 14.44 3.40 -52.98
N LEU A 541 14.89 2.15 -52.98
CA LEU A 541 14.60 1.10 -53.95
C LEU A 541 13.76 -0.02 -53.32
N LYS A 542 13.07 -0.79 -54.16
CA LYS A 542 12.37 -2.00 -53.71
C LYS A 542 13.37 -2.93 -53.00
N GLY A 543 13.00 -3.39 -51.81
CA GLY A 543 13.84 -4.22 -50.94
C GLY A 543 14.62 -3.44 -49.87
N ASP A 544 14.65 -2.10 -49.95
CA ASP A 544 15.25 -1.30 -48.87
C ASP A 544 14.45 -1.45 -47.58
N CYS A 545 15.18 -1.48 -46.47
CA CYS A 545 14.67 -1.88 -45.18
C CYS A 545 14.81 -0.75 -44.15
N PHE A 546 13.76 -0.56 -43.36
CA PHE A 546 13.77 0.22 -42.13
C PHE A 546 13.62 -0.73 -40.94
N TYR A 547 14.54 -0.64 -39.99
CA TYR A 547 14.60 -1.50 -38.82
C TYR A 547 14.25 -0.70 -37.57
N VAL A 548 13.30 -1.23 -36.79
CA VAL A 548 12.84 -0.63 -35.53
C VAL A 548 13.04 -1.67 -34.44
N GLY A 549 13.88 -1.35 -33.45
CA GLY A 549 14.15 -2.22 -32.32
C GLY A 549 13.87 -1.55 -31.00
N TYR A 550 13.46 -2.34 -30.01
CA TYR A 550 13.32 -1.88 -28.64
C TYR A 550 13.66 -3.01 -27.68
N GLU A 551 14.58 -2.74 -26.74
CA GLU A 551 15.18 -3.78 -25.89
C GLU A 551 14.13 -4.60 -25.14
N GLU A 552 13.09 -3.94 -24.61
CA GLU A 552 12.07 -4.62 -23.81
C GLU A 552 11.28 -5.65 -24.61
N LEU A 553 11.18 -5.47 -25.94
CA LEU A 553 10.47 -6.42 -26.80
C LEU A 553 11.10 -7.81 -26.63
N THR A 554 12.43 -7.89 -26.59
CA THR A 554 13.20 -9.15 -26.47
C THR A 554 12.69 -10.09 -25.39
N ARG A 555 12.13 -9.57 -24.29
CA ARG A 555 11.75 -10.32 -23.08
C ARG A 555 10.24 -10.36 -22.82
N LYS A 556 9.43 -9.85 -23.74
CA LYS A 556 7.97 -9.71 -23.56
C LYS A 556 7.20 -10.47 -24.62
N LYS A 557 6.22 -11.26 -24.20
CA LYS A 557 5.23 -11.81 -25.13
C LYS A 557 4.27 -10.68 -25.54
N LEU A 558 4.29 -10.31 -26.81
CA LEU A 558 3.44 -9.23 -27.34
C LEU A 558 2.03 -9.77 -27.63
N THR A 559 1.02 -9.00 -27.24
CA THR A 559 -0.38 -9.21 -27.63
C THR A 559 -0.83 -8.21 -28.69
N SER A 560 -0.22 -7.02 -28.69
CA SER A 560 -0.42 -5.97 -29.68
C SER A 560 0.86 -5.15 -29.81
N LEU A 561 1.09 -4.60 -31.00
CA LEU A 561 2.18 -3.68 -31.28
C LEU A 561 1.69 -2.66 -32.30
N SER A 562 1.76 -1.38 -31.95
CA SER A 562 1.45 -0.28 -32.85
C SER A 562 2.70 0.55 -33.07
N LEU A 563 2.98 0.88 -34.33
CA LEU A 563 4.03 1.82 -34.71
C LEU A 563 3.38 3.11 -35.20
N ASN A 564 3.76 4.24 -34.62
CA ASN A 564 3.32 5.55 -35.05
C ASN A 564 4.47 6.26 -35.77
N ILE A 565 4.24 6.70 -37.01
CA ILE A 565 5.19 7.48 -37.80
C ILE A 565 4.57 8.84 -38.12
N ASP A 566 5.27 9.90 -37.74
CA ASP A 566 4.97 11.27 -38.13
C ASP A 566 5.76 11.61 -39.39
N TRP A 567 5.05 11.94 -40.46
CA TRP A 567 5.59 12.23 -41.78
C TRP A 567 5.89 13.71 -41.94
N TYR A 568 7.05 14.01 -42.53
CA TYR A 568 7.48 15.36 -42.84
C TYR A 568 7.43 15.61 -44.35
N LYS A 569 6.76 16.70 -44.77
CA LYS A 569 6.65 17.14 -46.18
C LYS A 569 5.99 16.13 -47.12
N LEU A 570 4.81 15.64 -46.76
CA LEU A 570 3.98 14.87 -47.68
C LEU A 570 3.45 15.75 -48.84
N PRO A 571 3.20 15.18 -50.04
CA PRO A 571 2.60 15.92 -51.15
C PRO A 571 1.17 16.38 -50.82
N GLU A 572 0.90 17.69 -50.89
CA GLU A 572 -0.41 18.28 -50.54
C GLU A 572 -1.56 17.74 -51.41
N GLU A 573 -1.31 17.53 -52.71
CA GLU A 573 -2.30 17.00 -53.65
C GLU A 573 -2.30 15.46 -53.76
N GLY A 574 -1.55 14.78 -52.87
CA GLY A 574 -1.39 13.33 -52.86
C GLY A 574 -0.43 12.80 -53.92
N PHE A 575 -0.15 11.49 -53.85
CA PHE A 575 0.85 10.85 -54.70
C PHE A 575 0.40 10.70 -56.16
N LYS A 576 -0.91 10.69 -56.43
CA LYS A 576 -1.42 10.59 -57.80
C LYS A 576 -0.98 11.77 -58.67
N THR A 577 -1.16 12.99 -58.18
CA THR A 577 -0.71 14.19 -58.90
C THR A 577 0.81 14.30 -58.86
N TYR A 578 1.44 14.00 -57.72
CA TYR A 578 2.89 14.05 -57.57
C TYR A 578 3.65 13.17 -58.57
N TYR A 579 3.10 12.00 -58.93
CA TYR A 579 3.70 11.04 -59.85
C TYR A 579 3.06 11.02 -61.25
N GLU A 580 2.23 12.00 -61.64
CA GLU A 580 1.54 12.03 -62.94
C GLU A 580 2.50 11.90 -64.15
N GLY A 581 3.72 12.42 -64.01
CA GLY A 581 4.76 12.35 -65.04
C GLY A 581 5.55 11.04 -65.10
N TYR A 582 5.26 10.04 -64.25
CA TYR A 582 5.99 8.77 -64.19
C TYR A 582 5.22 7.63 -64.88
N PRO A 583 5.90 6.56 -65.34
CA PRO A 583 5.25 5.39 -65.90
C PRO A 583 4.51 4.59 -64.82
N GLY A 584 3.24 4.28 -65.09
CA GLY A 584 2.37 3.50 -64.20
C GLY A 584 1.36 4.37 -63.45
N GLU A 585 0.39 3.73 -62.80
CA GLU A 585 -0.62 4.41 -61.98
C GLU A 585 -0.18 4.39 -60.51
N ILE A 586 0.59 5.40 -60.09
CA ILE A 586 0.98 5.59 -58.69
C ILE A 586 -0.06 6.46 -57.98
N ASN A 587 -0.48 6.04 -56.79
CA ASN A 587 -1.43 6.72 -55.92
C ASN A 587 -1.03 6.53 -54.45
N ASN A 588 -1.86 7.01 -53.52
CA ASN A 588 -1.57 6.96 -52.08
C ASN A 588 -1.40 5.52 -51.54
N ASP A 589 -2.11 4.56 -52.12
CA ASP A 589 -2.10 3.14 -51.70
C ASP A 589 -1.01 2.32 -52.39
N SER A 590 -0.22 2.92 -53.28
CA SER A 590 0.79 2.20 -54.08
C SER A 590 2.03 1.79 -53.28
N PHE A 591 2.29 2.47 -52.17
CA PHE A 591 3.48 2.29 -51.36
C PHE A 591 3.19 1.32 -50.22
N THR A 592 3.89 0.19 -50.18
CA THR A 592 3.67 -0.83 -49.14
C THR A 592 4.97 -1.36 -48.52
N PHE A 593 4.91 -1.65 -47.23
CA PHE A 593 5.92 -2.42 -46.52
C PHE A 593 5.48 -3.87 -46.33
N THR A 594 6.46 -4.78 -46.40
CA THR A 594 6.32 -6.10 -45.80
C THR A 594 6.99 -6.13 -44.44
N VAL A 595 6.34 -6.75 -43.46
CA VAL A 595 6.83 -6.81 -42.08
C VAL A 595 7.40 -8.18 -41.75
N SER A 596 8.54 -8.20 -41.08
CA SER A 596 9.11 -9.40 -40.46
C SER A 596 9.74 -9.04 -39.11
N ALA A 597 9.83 -10.00 -38.20
CA ALA A 597 10.48 -9.84 -36.92
C ALA A 597 11.78 -10.65 -36.85
N SER A 598 12.72 -10.16 -36.08
CA SER A 598 13.93 -10.90 -35.69
C SER A 598 13.56 -11.86 -34.56
N SER A 599 13.62 -13.16 -34.86
CA SER A 599 13.32 -14.27 -33.95
C SER A 599 14.42 -15.33 -34.08
N GLN A 600 15.14 -15.60 -32.99
CA GLN A 600 16.24 -16.55 -32.89
C GLN A 600 17.36 -16.32 -33.92
N GLY A 601 17.63 -15.07 -34.28
CA GLY A 601 18.65 -14.71 -35.27
C GLY A 601 18.23 -14.84 -36.74
N GLU A 602 16.97 -15.21 -37.01
CA GLU A 602 16.39 -15.22 -38.35
C GLU A 602 15.27 -14.18 -38.50
N TRP A 603 14.98 -13.79 -39.75
CA TRP A 603 13.86 -12.91 -40.07
C TRP A 603 12.64 -13.73 -40.47
N THR A 604 11.64 -13.77 -39.59
CA THR A 604 10.40 -14.53 -39.80
C THR A 604 9.21 -13.60 -40.01
N PRO A 605 8.19 -14.01 -40.80
CA PRO A 605 8.19 -15.19 -41.65
C PRO A 605 8.95 -14.99 -42.98
N LYS A 606 9.08 -16.08 -43.74
CA LYS A 606 9.57 -16.03 -45.13
C LYS A 606 8.72 -15.07 -45.96
N LYS A 607 9.34 -14.47 -46.99
CA LYS A 607 8.79 -13.33 -47.75
C LYS A 607 7.34 -13.53 -48.23
N GLU A 608 6.99 -14.73 -48.67
CA GLU A 608 5.65 -15.07 -49.17
C GLU A 608 4.52 -15.06 -48.12
N TYR A 609 4.87 -15.11 -46.83
CA TYR A 609 3.91 -15.11 -45.71
C TYR A 609 3.94 -13.80 -44.91
N ARG A 610 4.73 -12.81 -45.34
CA ARG A 610 4.83 -11.54 -44.62
C ARG A 610 3.55 -10.74 -44.81
N GLN A 611 3.07 -10.14 -43.72
CA GLN A 611 2.00 -9.17 -43.79
C GLN A 611 2.44 -7.95 -44.61
N ASN A 612 1.51 -7.38 -45.35
CA ASN A 612 1.70 -6.18 -46.14
C ASN A 612 0.90 -5.04 -45.50
N ILE A 613 1.55 -3.89 -45.31
CA ILE A 613 0.93 -2.67 -44.76
C ILE A 613 1.18 -1.50 -45.72
N GLY A 614 0.15 -0.69 -45.96
CA GLY A 614 0.30 0.57 -46.70
C GLY A 614 1.19 1.55 -45.93
N ILE A 615 2.10 2.24 -46.61
CA ILE A 615 3.04 3.16 -45.96
C ILE A 615 2.34 4.45 -45.54
N PHE A 616 1.39 4.97 -46.31
CA PHE A 616 0.75 6.25 -45.98
C PHE A 616 -0.73 6.04 -45.71
N GLN A 617 -1.22 6.60 -44.60
CA GLN A 617 -2.65 6.64 -44.28
C GLN A 617 -3.29 7.90 -44.86
N GLN A 618 -4.59 7.79 -45.16
CA GLN A 618 -5.36 8.87 -45.77
C GLN A 618 -6.79 8.93 -45.23
N GLU A 619 -7.36 10.12 -45.21
CA GLU A 619 -8.77 10.38 -44.94
C GLU A 619 -9.33 11.25 -46.08
N ASN A 620 -10.41 10.83 -46.72
CA ASN A 620 -10.99 11.53 -47.89
C ASN A 620 -9.98 11.83 -49.03
N ASN A 621 -9.07 10.89 -49.33
CA ASN A 621 -7.96 11.02 -50.28
C ASN A 621 -6.86 12.03 -49.91
N VAL A 622 -6.90 12.61 -48.71
CA VAL A 622 -5.85 13.49 -48.19
C VAL A 622 -4.91 12.67 -47.32
N LEU A 623 -3.61 12.78 -47.56
CA LEU A 623 -2.59 12.09 -46.78
C LEU A 623 -2.55 12.64 -45.35
N LEU A 624 -2.52 11.74 -44.36
CA LEU A 624 -2.42 12.10 -42.95
C LEU A 624 -0.96 12.35 -42.57
N GLU A 625 -0.70 13.40 -41.78
CA GLU A 625 0.63 13.71 -41.26
C GLU A 625 1.17 12.64 -40.30
N SER A 626 0.29 11.87 -39.66
CA SER A 626 0.65 10.74 -38.81
C SER A 626 0.01 9.47 -39.35
N SER A 627 0.77 8.39 -39.39
CA SER A 627 0.28 7.06 -39.75
C SER A 627 0.51 6.09 -38.59
N ASN A 628 -0.52 5.33 -38.23
CA ASN A 628 -0.48 4.32 -37.17
C ASN A 628 -0.63 2.91 -37.77
N TYR A 629 0.39 2.06 -37.59
CA TYR A 629 0.37 0.69 -38.08
C TYR A 629 0.22 -0.29 -36.92
N ASP A 630 -0.92 -0.98 -36.88
CA ASP A 630 -1.09 -2.16 -36.05
C ASP A 630 -0.37 -3.34 -36.69
N ILE A 631 0.73 -3.77 -36.08
CA ILE A 631 1.53 -4.90 -36.53
C ILE A 631 0.89 -6.18 -35.97
N ASP A 632 0.49 -7.09 -36.87
CA ASP A 632 0.03 -8.42 -36.49
C ASP A 632 1.22 -9.25 -36.00
N VAL A 633 1.39 -9.31 -34.68
CA VAL A 633 2.52 -9.96 -34.01
C VAL A 633 2.52 -11.49 -34.20
N GLU A 634 1.35 -12.09 -34.38
CA GLU A 634 1.22 -13.54 -34.64
C GLU A 634 1.70 -13.85 -36.06
N LYS A 635 1.27 -13.06 -37.06
CA LYS A 635 1.78 -13.20 -38.44
C LYS A 635 3.26 -12.85 -38.57
N ALA A 636 3.81 -12.03 -37.69
CA ALA A 636 5.24 -11.75 -37.65
C ALA A 636 6.09 -12.91 -37.07
N TYR A 637 5.46 -13.95 -36.50
CA TYR A 637 6.12 -15.07 -35.82
C TYR A 637 7.12 -14.59 -34.74
N TYR A 638 6.71 -13.60 -33.96
CA TYR A 638 7.55 -13.05 -32.90
C TYR A 638 7.67 -14.02 -31.71
N VAL A 639 8.91 -14.35 -31.31
CA VAL A 639 9.18 -15.21 -30.15
C VAL A 639 10.12 -14.49 -29.16
N PRO A 640 9.69 -14.21 -27.92
CA PRO A 640 10.56 -13.60 -26.92
C PRO A 640 11.61 -14.59 -26.39
N GLU A 641 12.74 -14.06 -25.90
CA GLU A 641 13.78 -14.80 -25.19
C GLU A 641 13.98 -14.22 -23.79
N PHE A 642 13.78 -15.05 -22.77
CA PHE A 642 13.81 -14.62 -21.36
C PHE A 642 15.21 -14.62 -20.73
N LYS A 643 16.27 -14.86 -21.52
CA LYS A 643 17.66 -14.89 -21.03
C LYS A 643 18.23 -13.49 -20.90
N LYS A 644 19.13 -13.31 -19.92
CA LYS A 644 19.89 -12.08 -19.72
C LYS A 644 20.91 -11.92 -20.86
N THR A 645 20.83 -10.80 -21.56
CA THR A 645 21.81 -10.41 -22.59
C THR A 645 22.89 -9.56 -21.91
N GLU A 646 24.16 -9.95 -22.02
CA GLU A 646 25.29 -9.22 -21.41
C GLU A 646 25.77 -8.04 -22.26
N LEU A 647 25.44 -8.04 -23.56
CA LEU A 647 25.84 -7.01 -24.51
C LEU A 647 24.78 -5.91 -24.64
N PRO A 648 25.18 -4.65 -24.93
CA PRO A 648 24.24 -3.58 -25.23
C PRO A 648 23.31 -3.93 -26.38
N PHE A 649 22.02 -3.62 -26.24
CA PHE A 649 21.01 -3.83 -27.28
C PHE A 649 21.30 -2.92 -28.48
N THR A 650 21.78 -3.53 -29.56
CA THR A 650 22.05 -2.86 -30.84
C THR A 650 21.65 -3.80 -31.97
N PHE A 651 21.50 -3.27 -33.19
CA PHE A 651 21.15 -4.09 -34.35
C PHE A 651 22.12 -5.26 -34.61
N GLN A 652 23.40 -5.10 -34.25
CA GLN A 652 24.43 -6.13 -34.44
C GLN A 652 24.43 -7.20 -33.36
N ASN A 653 24.06 -6.84 -32.13
CA ASN A 653 24.11 -7.72 -30.97
C ASN A 653 22.77 -8.38 -30.66
N ALA A 654 21.67 -7.81 -31.14
CA ALA A 654 20.33 -8.26 -30.84
C ALA A 654 19.97 -9.50 -31.66
N VAL A 655 19.68 -10.59 -30.96
CA VAL A 655 19.16 -11.84 -31.56
C VAL A 655 17.66 -11.74 -31.85
N ASN A 656 16.94 -10.92 -31.06
CA ASN A 656 15.49 -10.69 -31.10
C ASN A 656 15.16 -9.20 -30.88
N GLY A 657 13.88 -8.84 -31.02
CA GLY A 657 13.35 -7.54 -30.59
C GLY A 657 13.49 -6.41 -31.60
N PHE A 658 13.82 -6.75 -32.85
CA PHE A 658 13.74 -5.86 -34.00
C PHE A 658 12.62 -6.30 -34.95
N PHE A 659 11.93 -5.31 -35.50
CA PHE A 659 11.01 -5.45 -36.63
C PHE A 659 11.64 -4.81 -37.87
N LYS A 660 11.51 -5.48 -39.01
CA LYS A 660 11.99 -5.04 -40.31
C LYS A 660 10.81 -4.73 -41.21
N LEU A 661 10.77 -3.49 -41.69
CA LEU A 661 9.85 -2.98 -42.69
C LEU A 661 10.59 -2.89 -44.03
N GLU A 662 10.27 -3.78 -44.96
CA GLU A 662 10.93 -3.88 -46.28
C GLU A 662 10.00 -3.32 -47.37
N LEU A 663 10.47 -2.34 -48.15
CA LEU A 663 9.69 -1.72 -49.24
C LEU A 663 9.39 -2.75 -50.33
N GLU A 664 8.11 -3.07 -50.54
CA GLU A 664 7.70 -4.11 -51.49
C GLU A 664 7.08 -3.56 -52.79
N THR A 665 6.29 -2.50 -52.68
CA THR A 665 5.70 -1.79 -53.82
C THR A 665 5.84 -0.28 -53.65
N PRO A 666 5.93 0.48 -54.76
CA PRO A 666 5.98 0.01 -56.15
C PRO A 666 7.39 -0.48 -56.56
N SER A 667 7.53 -1.19 -57.69
CA SER A 667 8.81 -1.74 -58.15
C SER A 667 9.87 -0.67 -58.45
N MET A 668 9.44 0.54 -58.79
CA MET A 668 10.31 1.71 -59.00
C MET A 668 10.77 2.40 -57.70
N GLY A 669 10.39 1.88 -56.53
CA GLY A 669 10.58 2.58 -55.25
C GLY A 669 9.89 3.94 -55.27
N PHE A 670 10.62 4.99 -54.91
CA PHE A 670 10.12 6.38 -55.00
C PHE A 670 10.52 7.07 -56.31
N GLY A 671 10.91 6.30 -57.33
CA GLY A 671 11.07 6.79 -58.70
C GLY A 671 12.42 7.42 -59.04
N TYR A 672 13.42 7.39 -58.15
CA TYR A 672 14.74 8.01 -58.39
C TYR A 672 15.43 7.50 -59.66
N GLU A 673 15.50 6.17 -59.88
CA GLU A 673 16.08 5.62 -61.10
C GLU A 673 15.21 5.89 -62.34
N THR A 674 13.90 5.84 -62.18
CA THR A 674 12.93 6.11 -63.25
C THR A 674 13.05 7.56 -63.72
N TYR A 675 13.17 8.50 -62.79
CA TYR A 675 13.38 9.92 -63.05
C TYR A 675 14.61 10.16 -63.91
N LEU A 676 15.76 9.57 -63.55
CA LEU A 676 17.01 9.71 -64.32
C LEU A 676 16.86 9.17 -65.75
N LYS A 677 16.18 8.03 -65.92
CA LYS A 677 15.90 7.45 -67.25
C LYS A 677 14.97 8.37 -68.06
N MET A 678 13.90 8.87 -67.45
CA MET A 678 12.95 9.77 -68.11
C MET A 678 13.58 11.09 -68.49
N MET A 679 14.31 11.73 -67.57
CA MET A 679 15.02 12.98 -67.82
C MET A 679 15.99 12.84 -69.01
N ASN A 680 16.79 11.76 -69.04
CA ASN A 680 17.71 11.50 -70.15
C ASN A 680 16.98 11.29 -71.48
N ASN A 681 15.89 10.51 -71.48
CA ASN A 681 15.07 10.29 -72.68
C ASN A 681 14.41 11.58 -73.17
N THR A 682 13.81 12.36 -72.28
CA THR A 682 13.18 13.65 -72.61
C THR A 682 14.22 14.66 -73.12
N VAL A 683 15.43 14.71 -72.54
CA VAL A 683 16.51 15.56 -73.06
C VAL A 683 16.96 15.10 -74.44
N TYR A 684 17.12 13.80 -74.67
CA TYR A 684 17.49 13.23 -75.97
C TYR A 684 16.43 13.50 -77.05
N GLU A 685 15.14 13.31 -76.72
CA GLU A 685 14.01 13.62 -77.60
C GLU A 685 13.95 15.11 -77.92
N ASN A 686 14.12 15.99 -76.93
CA ASN A 686 14.14 17.43 -77.12
C ASN A 686 15.33 17.90 -77.99
N LEU A 687 16.50 17.28 -77.83
CA LEU A 687 17.68 17.55 -78.66
C LEU A 687 17.45 17.11 -80.12
N ASN A 688 16.86 15.92 -80.32
CA ASN A 688 16.52 15.43 -81.65
C ASN A 688 15.40 16.25 -82.31
N ALA A 689 14.39 16.67 -81.56
CA ALA A 689 13.33 17.56 -82.02
C ALA A 689 13.86 18.96 -82.38
N ARG A 690 14.92 19.43 -81.71
CA ARG A 690 15.62 20.68 -82.07
C ARG A 690 16.45 20.54 -83.35
N ASN A 691 17.09 19.38 -83.54
CA ASN A 691 17.87 19.09 -84.75
C ASN A 691 16.98 18.84 -85.98
N SER A 692 15.79 18.27 -85.80
CA SER A 692 14.80 18.11 -86.88
C SER A 692 14.07 19.41 -87.23
N ARG A 693 13.97 20.38 -86.31
CA ARG A 693 13.48 21.75 -86.59
C ARG A 693 14.53 22.69 -87.21
N ARG A 694 15.82 22.29 -87.24
CA ARG A 694 16.94 23.04 -87.84
C ARG A 694 17.34 22.54 -89.24
N ARG A 695 16.84 21.39 -89.66
CA ARG A 695 16.83 20.94 -91.06
C ARG A 695 15.50 21.35 -91.68
#